data_AF-A0A0M4SH65-F1
#
_entry.id   AF-A0A0M4SH65-F1
#
_cell.length_a   1.000
_cell.length_b   1.000
_cell.length_c   1.000
_cell.angle_alpha   90.00
_cell.angle_beta   90.00
_cell.angle_gamma   90.00
#
_symmetry.space_group_name_H-M   'P 1'
#
loop_
_entity.id
_entity.type
_entity.pdbx_description
1 polymer ?
#
loop_
_entity_poly.entity_id
_entity_poly.type
_entity_poly.pdbx_seq_one_letter_code
_entity_poly.pdbx_strand_id
1 'polypeptide(L)'
;MRITNQLRFSQTLNDYQKNMTGVNKSYKQLSNGLKIQDPYDGAATYNDAMRLDYEATTLTQVVDATGKSVNFSKNTDNALQEFEKQLENFKTKVVQAASSVHSKTSLEALANDLQGIKNHLVNIANTSVNGQFLFSGSAVDTKPIDGAGKYQGNRDYMKTSAGAQVELPYNIPGYDLFLGKDGDYSKILTTNVRLADQTRTDISYAPKFLNDNSKIKNMIGLNYASDSVVRSDGSYNGTINPDYDFLDNSNVNFPDTYFFMQGKKPDGTTFTSKFKMSANTTMAGLMEKIGMEFGNTKTTKVVDVSINNDGQFNIKDLTKGNQTIDFHMVAATSVAPNRGAIAQNNALDTVNSLEDLETMANKVPKKVHITEFVKSKYTDKDGNATNAFDYDKVRFERKDNELIANLPQVARRTGEYATDQTKLSEVSGTKESYDRNLYPKDVDARKRELFNIDNQEINLQVKSITGTKYDIKVKMGTAGGTNTPVQFEITSTPPGGTPSAPRTLTVYNSDEFGSYRTYASDFTYRQLMDIVAMAASDNIPNPPHAEDANFDTDIEKVKRDQNYNAYKEALSKTKGTVETTLDDRGRMVLTDKTKSVTNIEVTMHDAKNSDKFDGDSTGRDTAGNAGHPQGKGSVFSFNENNALTIDEPSTSVFQDLDNMIEAVRKGYYRADANSNDPRNTGMQGALQRLDHLIDHANKELTKIGSQSRLLTATKERAEVMKVNVQTVKNDVIDADYAESYLKFTQLSLSYQATLQASAKINQLSLLNYLN
;
A
#
# COMPACT_ATOMS: atom_id res chain seq x y z
N MET A 1 -78.64 24.72 64.03
CA MET A 1 -77.32 25.39 64.01
C MET A 1 -76.12 24.52 64.40
N ARG A 2 -76.30 23.23 64.76
CA ARG A 2 -75.17 22.34 65.16
C ARG A 2 -74.26 21.92 63.98
N ILE A 3 -74.82 21.79 62.78
CA ILE A 3 -74.09 21.44 61.54
C ILE A 3 -73.25 22.62 61.00
N THR A 4 -73.68 23.87 61.22
CA THR A 4 -73.02 25.08 60.69
C THR A 4 -71.72 25.44 61.44
N ASN A 5 -71.66 25.20 62.76
CA ASN A 5 -70.45 25.45 63.55
C ASN A 5 -69.35 24.40 63.28
N GLN A 6 -69.74 23.14 63.11
CA GLN A 6 -68.81 22.05 62.77
C GLN A 6 -68.24 22.22 61.36
N LEU A 7 -69.06 22.70 60.42
CA LEU A 7 -68.62 23.09 59.08
C LEU A 7 -67.64 24.28 59.10
N ARG A 8 -67.93 25.35 59.88
CA ARG A 8 -67.05 26.51 60.04
C ARG A 8 -65.70 26.17 60.69
N PHE A 9 -65.72 25.32 61.72
CA PHE A 9 -64.50 24.81 62.34
C PHE A 9 -63.68 23.97 61.36
N SER A 10 -64.33 23.06 60.62
CA SER A 10 -63.65 22.24 59.60
C SER A 10 -63.09 23.10 58.46
N GLN A 11 -63.81 24.14 58.03
CA GLN A 11 -63.32 25.13 57.06
C GLN A 11 -62.09 25.88 57.59
N THR A 12 -62.14 26.36 58.82
CA THR A 12 -61.00 27.07 59.46
C THR A 12 -59.79 26.15 59.65
N LEU A 13 -60.01 24.87 60.00
CA LEU A 13 -58.95 23.87 60.13
C LEU A 13 -58.33 23.54 58.78
N ASN A 14 -59.14 23.41 57.73
CA ASN A 14 -58.67 23.24 56.36
C ASN A 14 -57.88 24.46 55.87
N ASP A 15 -58.32 25.67 56.17
CA ASP A 15 -57.62 26.91 55.80
C ASP A 15 -56.31 27.06 56.57
N TYR A 16 -56.30 26.68 57.85
CA TYR A 16 -55.08 26.60 58.67
C TYR A 16 -54.07 25.61 58.08
N GLN A 17 -54.51 24.40 57.74
CA GLN A 17 -53.66 23.38 57.13
C GLN A 17 -53.14 23.84 55.75
N LYS A 18 -53.99 24.45 54.92
CA LYS A 18 -53.60 25.04 53.62
C LYS A 18 -52.55 26.13 53.79
N ASN A 19 -52.77 27.08 54.70
CA ASN A 19 -51.83 28.16 54.98
C ASN A 19 -50.51 27.63 55.53
N MET A 20 -50.53 26.63 56.42
CA MET A 20 -49.34 25.95 56.92
C MET A 20 -48.53 25.30 55.79
N THR A 21 -49.20 24.57 54.89
CA THR A 21 -48.54 23.98 53.72
C THR A 21 -47.99 25.04 52.76
N GLY A 22 -48.70 26.15 52.58
CA GLY A 22 -48.25 27.28 51.76
C GLY A 22 -47.02 27.99 52.34
N VAL A 23 -47.02 28.28 53.65
CA VAL A 23 -45.87 28.86 54.36
C VAL A 23 -44.65 27.95 54.25
N ASN A 24 -44.81 26.64 54.49
CA ASN A 24 -43.72 25.68 54.37
C ASN A 24 -43.19 25.59 52.94
N LYS A 25 -44.06 25.66 51.92
CA LYS A 25 -43.65 25.66 50.51
C LYS A 25 -42.87 26.92 50.15
N SER A 26 -43.39 28.11 50.48
CA SER A 26 -42.70 29.37 50.20
C SER A 26 -41.39 29.51 50.99
N TYR A 27 -41.35 29.01 52.23
CA TYR A 27 -40.10 28.91 53.01
C TYR A 27 -39.06 28.03 52.33
N LYS A 28 -39.46 26.85 51.82
CA LYS A 28 -38.58 25.98 51.04
C LYS A 28 -38.06 26.68 49.78
N GLN A 29 -38.92 27.35 49.02
CA GLN A 29 -38.55 28.11 47.82
C GLN A 29 -37.54 29.24 48.14
N LEU A 30 -37.71 29.93 49.27
CA LEU A 30 -36.75 30.93 49.77
C LEU A 30 -35.41 30.30 50.22
N SER A 31 -35.48 29.11 50.82
CA SER A 31 -34.30 28.41 51.36
C SER A 31 -33.47 27.72 50.28
N ASN A 32 -34.10 27.17 49.24
CA ASN A 32 -33.42 26.44 48.17
C ASN A 32 -33.24 27.25 46.88
N GLY A 33 -33.90 28.41 46.77
CA GLY A 33 -33.83 29.29 45.60
C GLY A 33 -34.58 28.77 44.37
N LEU A 34 -35.32 27.66 44.47
CA LEU A 34 -36.00 26.99 43.36
C LEU A 34 -37.51 27.19 43.46
N LYS A 35 -38.14 27.55 42.34
CA LYS A 35 -39.58 27.69 42.16
C LYS A 35 -40.33 26.37 42.34
N ILE A 36 -39.73 25.26 41.92
CA ILE A 36 -40.28 23.91 42.10
C ILE A 36 -39.17 22.95 42.56
N GLN A 37 -39.52 21.98 43.39
CA GLN A 37 -38.59 20.93 43.82
C GLN A 37 -39.06 19.55 43.35
N ASP A 38 -40.37 19.30 43.44
CA ASP A 38 -40.95 18.00 43.15
C ASP A 38 -41.87 18.04 41.90
N PRO A 39 -42.10 16.91 41.20
CA PRO A 39 -42.97 16.87 40.02
C PRO A 39 -44.40 17.35 40.28
N TYR A 40 -44.91 17.14 41.50
CA TYR A 40 -46.26 17.55 41.89
C TYR A 40 -46.39 19.07 42.11
N ASP A 41 -45.28 19.81 42.22
CA ASP A 41 -45.30 21.27 42.33
C ASP A 41 -45.61 21.96 41.00
N GLY A 42 -45.31 21.30 39.88
CA GLY A 42 -45.54 21.81 38.53
C GLY A 42 -44.96 20.88 37.46
N ALA A 43 -45.77 19.94 36.97
CA ALA A 43 -45.31 18.89 36.05
C ALA A 43 -44.68 19.43 34.76
N ALA A 44 -45.21 20.52 34.18
CA ALA A 44 -44.67 21.11 32.96
C ALA A 44 -43.26 21.69 33.18
N THR A 45 -43.10 22.57 34.18
CA THR A 45 -41.81 23.17 34.55
C THR A 45 -40.80 22.11 34.98
N TYR A 46 -41.25 21.05 35.67
CA TYR A 46 -40.39 19.93 36.06
C TYR A 46 -39.90 19.15 34.83
N ASN A 47 -40.77 18.84 33.87
CA ASN A 47 -40.41 18.17 32.62
C ASN A 47 -39.42 19.01 31.79
N ASP A 48 -39.64 20.33 31.68
CA ASP A 48 -38.72 21.23 30.99
C ASP A 48 -37.36 21.29 31.70
N ALA A 49 -37.35 21.40 33.03
CA ALA A 49 -36.11 21.39 33.82
C ALA A 49 -35.35 20.06 33.66
N MET A 50 -36.04 18.91 33.68
CA MET A 50 -35.43 17.61 33.42
C MET A 50 -34.83 17.51 32.02
N ARG A 51 -35.55 17.98 30.99
CA ARG A 51 -35.04 17.98 29.61
C ARG A 51 -33.78 18.84 29.50
N LEU A 52 -33.80 20.05 30.05
CA LEU A 52 -32.66 20.97 30.03
C LEU A 52 -31.48 20.43 30.86
N ASP A 53 -31.74 19.74 31.97
CA ASP A 53 -30.68 19.09 32.78
C ASP A 53 -30.02 17.93 32.02
N TYR A 54 -30.81 17.11 31.33
CA TYR A 54 -30.31 16.08 30.43
C TYR A 54 -29.48 16.67 29.30
N GLU A 55 -29.92 17.77 28.71
CA GLU A 55 -29.20 18.48 27.65
C GLU A 55 -27.87 19.08 28.17
N ALA A 56 -27.87 19.73 29.34
CA ALA A 56 -26.66 20.26 29.98
C ALA A 56 -25.65 19.15 30.35
N THR A 57 -26.15 18.00 30.80
CA THR A 57 -25.32 16.82 31.10
C THR A 57 -24.70 16.25 29.82
N THR A 58 -25.51 16.11 28.77
CA THR A 58 -25.03 15.65 27.45
C THR A 58 -23.96 16.60 26.90
N LEU A 59 -24.19 17.90 26.97
CA LEU A 59 -23.20 18.91 26.54
C LEU A 59 -21.93 18.85 27.40
N THR A 60 -22.03 18.58 28.70
CA THR A 60 -20.85 18.37 29.55
C THR A 60 -20.03 17.17 29.10
N GLN A 61 -20.67 16.05 28.78
CA GLN A 61 -19.98 14.88 28.23
C GLN A 61 -19.30 15.19 26.89
N VAL A 62 -19.94 15.97 26.02
CA VAL A 62 -19.34 16.42 24.74
C VAL A 62 -18.12 17.31 25.00
N VAL A 63 -18.19 18.27 25.91
CA VAL A 63 -17.05 19.14 26.27
C VAL A 63 -15.87 18.33 26.81
N ASP A 64 -16.13 17.35 27.68
CA ASP A 64 -15.09 16.51 28.27
C ASP A 64 -14.45 15.58 27.22
N ALA A 65 -15.28 14.93 26.39
CA ALA A 65 -14.82 14.04 25.33
C ALA A 65 -14.02 14.78 24.24
N THR A 66 -14.54 15.92 23.78
CA THR A 66 -13.83 16.78 22.82
C THR A 66 -12.58 17.40 23.43
N GLY A 67 -12.57 17.76 24.72
CA GLY A 67 -11.38 18.25 25.43
C GLY A 67 -10.24 17.24 25.45
N LYS A 68 -10.53 15.97 25.75
CA LYS A 68 -9.54 14.88 25.66
C LYS A 68 -9.02 14.70 24.23
N SER A 69 -9.93 14.76 23.27
CA SER A 69 -9.62 14.60 21.83
C SER A 69 -8.75 15.74 21.29
N VAL A 70 -9.01 16.99 21.69
CA VAL A 70 -8.17 18.15 21.38
C VAL A 70 -6.76 17.96 21.93
N ASN A 71 -6.62 17.50 23.18
CA ASN A 71 -5.30 17.25 23.77
C ASN A 71 -4.54 16.16 23.01
N PHE A 72 -5.20 15.06 22.66
CA PHE A 72 -4.59 13.98 21.88
C PHE A 72 -4.16 14.46 20.49
N SER A 73 -5.05 15.19 19.80
CA SER A 73 -4.79 15.75 18.47
C SER A 73 -3.63 16.74 18.48
N LYS A 74 -3.56 17.64 19.48
CA LYS A 74 -2.43 18.58 19.65
C LYS A 74 -1.11 17.88 19.95
N ASN A 75 -1.10 16.82 20.75
CA ASN A 75 0.11 16.05 20.99
C ASN A 75 0.57 15.32 19.72
N THR A 76 -0.37 14.83 18.91
CA THR A 76 -0.08 14.22 17.61
C THR A 76 0.49 15.25 16.64
N ASP A 77 -0.10 16.45 16.57
CA ASP A 77 0.37 17.59 15.77
C ASP A 77 1.81 17.99 16.13
N ASN A 78 2.10 18.17 17.42
CA ASN A 78 3.45 18.49 17.89
C ASN A 78 4.48 17.39 17.55
N ALA A 79 4.10 16.12 17.70
CA ALA A 79 4.98 15.00 17.35
C ALA A 79 5.25 14.94 15.84
N LEU A 80 4.25 15.23 15.01
CA LEU A 80 4.38 15.30 13.55
C LEU A 80 5.26 16.47 13.08
N GLN A 81 5.17 17.64 13.72
CA GLN A 81 6.05 18.77 13.40
C GLN A 81 7.53 18.44 13.66
N GLU A 82 7.82 17.74 14.78
CA GLU A 82 9.19 17.29 15.04
C GLU A 82 9.61 16.18 14.05
N PHE A 83 8.69 15.27 13.69
CA PHE A 83 8.95 14.25 12.68
C PHE A 83 9.35 14.84 11.32
N GLU A 84 8.57 15.82 10.83
CA GLU A 84 8.85 16.56 9.60
C GLU A 84 10.23 17.22 9.64
N LYS A 85 10.52 17.97 10.70
CA LYS A 85 11.81 18.64 10.90
C LYS A 85 12.99 17.67 10.88
N GLN A 86 12.83 16.47 11.44
CA GLN A 86 13.87 15.45 11.40
C GLN A 86 14.03 14.84 9.99
N LEU A 87 12.97 14.73 9.19
CA LEU A 87 13.10 14.37 7.77
C LEU A 87 13.83 15.47 6.97
N GLU A 88 13.58 16.75 7.23
CA GLU A 88 14.32 17.86 6.61
C GLU A 88 15.80 17.86 6.99
N ASN A 89 16.12 17.56 8.26
CA ASN A 89 17.49 17.39 8.73
C ASN A 89 18.17 16.19 8.03
N PHE A 90 17.45 15.07 7.91
CA PHE A 90 17.91 13.90 7.15
C PHE A 90 18.21 14.28 5.69
N LYS A 91 17.31 15.04 5.04
CA LYS A 91 17.50 15.54 3.66
C LYS A 91 18.77 16.38 3.55
N THR A 92 18.99 17.30 4.47
CA THR A 92 20.19 18.16 4.48
C THR A 92 21.47 17.33 4.53
N LYS A 93 21.49 16.25 5.32
CA LYS A 93 22.63 15.33 5.42
C LYS A 93 22.83 14.50 4.14
N VAL A 94 21.76 14.06 3.48
CA VAL A 94 21.86 13.37 2.18
C VAL A 94 22.35 14.33 1.08
N VAL A 95 21.86 15.58 1.06
CA VAL A 95 22.36 16.61 0.14
C VAL A 95 23.84 16.88 0.38
N GLN A 96 24.26 16.98 1.65
CA GLN A 96 25.66 17.13 2.02
C GLN A 96 26.49 15.98 1.42
N ALA A 97 26.08 14.73 1.65
CA ALA A 97 26.74 13.53 1.11
C ALA A 97 26.78 13.49 -0.43
N ALA A 98 25.77 14.04 -1.10
CA ALA A 98 25.68 14.06 -2.57
C ALA A 98 26.48 15.22 -3.22
N SER A 99 26.77 16.29 -2.49
CA SER A 99 27.32 17.54 -3.04
C SER A 99 28.84 17.57 -3.20
N SER A 100 29.58 16.78 -2.41
CA SER A 100 31.04 16.86 -2.29
C SER A 100 31.72 15.53 -2.61
N VAL A 101 32.98 15.56 -3.04
CA VAL A 101 33.80 14.35 -3.10
C VAL A 101 34.14 13.95 -1.66
N HIS A 102 33.45 12.92 -1.15
CA HIS A 102 33.69 12.39 0.19
C HIS A 102 34.63 11.18 0.16
N SER A 103 35.48 11.06 1.19
CA SER A 103 36.18 9.81 1.46
C SER A 103 35.19 8.77 1.99
N LYS A 104 35.54 7.48 1.88
CA LYS A 104 34.73 6.38 2.44
C LYS A 104 34.45 6.58 3.94
N THR A 105 35.45 7.01 4.71
CA THR A 105 35.31 7.30 6.14
C THR A 105 34.34 8.46 6.40
N SER A 106 34.37 9.51 5.55
CA SER A 106 33.43 10.63 5.67
C SER A 106 32.00 10.19 5.35
N LEU A 107 31.79 9.34 4.34
CA LEU A 107 30.48 8.79 4.00
C LEU A 107 29.95 7.88 5.10
N GLU A 108 30.82 7.06 5.71
CA GLU A 108 30.45 6.20 6.82
C GLU A 108 30.05 7.01 8.07
N ALA A 109 30.75 8.10 8.36
CA ALA A 109 30.35 9.03 9.42
C ALA A 109 28.98 9.69 9.13
N LEU A 110 28.75 10.16 7.90
CA LEU A 110 27.46 10.73 7.49
C LEU A 110 26.32 9.69 7.55
N ALA A 111 26.59 8.45 7.14
CA ALA A 111 25.63 7.36 7.25
C ALA A 111 25.28 7.04 8.71
N ASN A 112 26.25 7.12 9.62
CA ASN A 112 26.00 6.94 11.06
C ASN A 112 25.20 8.11 11.66
N ASP A 113 25.44 9.35 11.23
CA ASP A 113 24.60 10.51 11.58
C ASP A 113 23.15 10.28 11.11
N LEU A 114 22.97 9.87 9.85
CA LEU A 114 21.65 9.57 9.27
C LEU A 114 20.94 8.43 10.02
N GLN A 115 21.67 7.39 10.43
CA GLN A 115 21.14 6.32 11.28
C GLN A 115 20.68 6.87 12.63
N GLY A 116 21.42 7.81 13.23
CA GLY A 116 21.00 8.51 14.45
C GLY A 116 19.69 9.28 14.26
N ILE A 117 19.55 10.00 13.14
CA ILE A 117 18.30 10.73 12.81
C ILE A 117 17.14 9.74 12.60
N LYS A 118 17.36 8.64 11.86
CA LYS A 118 16.34 7.58 11.70
C LYS A 118 15.91 7.02 13.05
N ASN A 119 16.85 6.72 13.96
CA ASN A 119 16.52 6.23 15.29
C ASN A 119 15.69 7.24 16.09
N HIS A 120 15.96 8.54 15.91
CA HIS A 120 15.15 9.59 16.51
C HIS A 120 13.73 9.65 15.92
N LEU A 121 13.59 9.52 14.60
CA LEU A 121 12.29 9.40 13.91
C LEU A 121 11.47 8.21 14.44
N VAL A 122 12.11 7.05 14.68
CA VAL A 122 11.47 5.88 15.29
C VAL A 122 11.01 6.17 16.74
N ASN A 123 11.77 6.95 17.50
CA ASN A 123 11.35 7.37 18.84
C ASN A 123 10.14 8.30 18.80
N ILE A 124 10.10 9.24 17.86
CA ILE A 124 8.96 10.14 17.65
C ILE A 124 7.72 9.34 17.24
N ALA A 125 7.87 8.39 16.31
CA ALA A 125 6.80 7.48 15.89
C ALA A 125 6.25 6.62 17.03
N ASN A 126 7.06 6.36 18.06
CA ASN A 126 6.68 5.61 19.26
C ASN A 126 6.30 6.53 20.44
N THR A 127 5.98 7.80 20.20
CA THR A 127 5.53 8.73 21.25
C THR A 127 4.23 8.25 21.88
N SER A 128 4.19 8.24 23.21
CA SER A 128 3.01 7.88 24.01
C SER A 128 2.62 8.98 24.98
N VAL A 129 1.32 9.18 25.17
CA VAL A 129 0.76 10.09 26.17
C VAL A 129 -0.16 9.29 27.08
N ASN A 130 0.08 9.31 28.39
CA ASN A 130 -0.68 8.53 29.38
C ASN A 130 -0.74 7.02 29.07
N GLY A 131 0.34 6.46 28.52
CA GLY A 131 0.41 5.05 28.11
C GLY A 131 -0.29 4.72 26.80
N GLN A 132 -0.86 5.71 26.10
CA GLN A 132 -1.49 5.56 24.79
C GLN A 132 -0.55 6.06 23.69
N PHE A 133 -0.23 5.21 22.72
CA PHE A 133 0.62 5.57 21.57
C PHE A 133 -0.14 6.39 20.54
N LEU A 134 0.45 7.51 20.11
CA LEU A 134 -0.21 8.49 19.23
C LEU A 134 -0.48 7.95 17.81
N PHE A 135 0.44 7.13 17.29
CA PHE A 135 0.43 6.65 15.90
C PHE A 135 0.03 5.17 15.77
N SER A 136 -0.65 4.60 16.76
CA SER A 136 -1.06 3.18 16.77
C SER A 136 -2.45 2.93 16.18
N GLY A 137 -3.16 3.98 15.75
CA GLY A 137 -4.56 3.89 15.34
C GLY A 137 -5.48 3.75 16.55
N SER A 138 -6.41 2.79 16.54
CA SER A 138 -7.25 2.45 17.70
C SER A 138 -6.56 1.50 18.69
N ALA A 139 -5.47 0.84 18.28
CA ALA A 139 -4.67 -0.08 19.11
C ALA A 139 -3.69 0.67 20.02
N VAL A 140 -4.21 1.56 20.87
CA VAL A 140 -3.44 2.54 21.67
C VAL A 140 -2.39 1.95 22.62
N ASP A 141 -2.50 0.67 22.96
CA ASP A 141 -1.57 -0.08 23.80
C ASP A 141 -0.44 -0.75 23.02
N THR A 142 -0.50 -0.70 21.69
CA THR A 142 0.46 -1.33 20.79
C THR A 142 1.52 -0.33 20.35
N LYS A 143 2.79 -0.66 20.59
CA LYS A 143 3.94 0.16 20.17
C LYS A 143 3.94 0.26 18.63
N PRO A 144 3.83 1.46 18.02
CA PRO A 144 3.65 1.61 16.58
C PRO A 144 4.74 1.01 15.71
N ILE A 145 6.01 1.22 16.09
CA ILE A 145 7.19 0.77 15.33
C ILE A 145 8.04 -0.14 16.19
N ASP A 146 8.31 -1.35 15.71
CA ASP A 146 9.16 -2.32 16.39
C ASP A 146 10.66 -2.05 16.18
N GLY A 147 11.52 -2.94 16.71
CA GLY A 147 12.98 -2.81 16.58
C GLY A 147 13.50 -3.01 15.16
N ALA A 148 12.72 -3.62 14.27
CA ALA A 148 13.06 -3.82 12.86
C ALA A 148 12.53 -2.68 11.96
N GLY A 149 11.79 -1.71 12.53
CA GLY A 149 11.19 -0.62 11.77
C GLY A 149 9.83 -0.96 11.13
N LYS A 150 9.23 -2.10 11.49
CA LYS A 150 7.93 -2.55 10.97
C LYS A 150 6.79 -1.92 11.76
N TYR A 151 5.70 -1.58 11.06
CA TYR A 151 4.50 -1.03 11.68
C TYR A 151 3.64 -2.13 12.33
N GLN A 152 3.21 -1.89 13.56
CA GLN A 152 2.44 -2.85 14.37
C GLN A 152 1.05 -2.33 14.78
N GLY A 153 0.75 -1.06 14.51
CA GLY A 153 -0.57 -0.49 14.77
C GLY A 153 -1.62 -0.89 13.74
N ASN A 154 -2.83 -0.34 13.87
CA ASN A 154 -3.88 -0.51 12.87
C ASN A 154 -4.17 0.80 12.13
N ARG A 155 -4.98 0.71 11.06
CA ARG A 155 -5.40 1.85 10.24
C ARG A 155 -6.67 2.53 10.78
N ASP A 156 -7.12 2.18 11.99
CA ASP A 156 -8.41 2.66 12.49
C ASP A 156 -8.31 4.05 13.10
N TYR A 157 -9.26 4.89 12.73
CA TYR A 157 -9.42 6.22 13.30
C TYR A 157 -10.13 6.15 14.65
N MET A 158 -9.58 6.82 15.65
CA MET A 158 -10.24 7.12 16.92
C MET A 158 -11.20 8.28 16.71
N LYS A 159 -12.42 8.13 17.22
CA LYS A 159 -13.51 9.09 17.07
C LYS A 159 -14.04 9.53 18.42
N THR A 160 -14.45 10.80 18.51
CA THR A 160 -15.14 11.35 19.67
C THR A 160 -16.54 11.82 19.29
N SER A 161 -17.48 11.71 20.22
CA SER A 161 -18.81 12.30 20.05
C SER A 161 -18.74 13.83 20.15
N ALA A 162 -19.32 14.50 19.16
CA ALA A 162 -19.46 15.95 19.06
C ALA A 162 -20.90 16.43 19.35
N GLY A 163 -21.79 15.53 19.79
CA GLY A 163 -23.22 15.78 19.97
C GLY A 163 -24.08 14.63 19.45
N ALA A 164 -25.37 14.89 19.23
CA ALA A 164 -26.31 13.88 18.75
C ALA A 164 -25.91 13.33 17.37
N GLN A 165 -25.41 12.09 17.34
CA GLN A 165 -25.05 11.32 16.15
C GLN A 165 -23.90 11.90 15.29
N VAL A 166 -23.10 12.83 15.81
CA VAL A 166 -21.91 13.34 15.10
C VAL A 166 -20.66 12.82 15.79
N GLU A 167 -19.85 12.09 15.04
CA GLU A 167 -18.52 11.62 15.47
C GLU A 167 -17.42 12.32 14.68
N LEU A 168 -16.39 12.78 15.37
CA LEU A 168 -15.23 13.45 14.77
C LEU A 168 -13.95 12.64 15.01
N PRO A 169 -13.14 12.37 13.97
CA PRO A 169 -11.82 11.77 14.15
C PRO A 169 -10.87 12.75 14.82
N TYR A 170 -9.98 12.25 15.67
CA TYR A 170 -9.01 13.09 16.40
C TYR A 170 -7.56 12.58 16.38
N ASN A 171 -7.29 11.46 15.70
CA ASN A 171 -5.95 10.93 15.49
C ASN A 171 -5.64 10.78 14.00
N ILE A 172 -4.35 10.65 13.70
CA ILE A 172 -3.86 10.10 12.43
C ILE A 172 -3.33 8.69 12.73
N PRO A 173 -3.91 7.63 12.15
CA PRO A 173 -3.32 6.29 12.25
C PRO A 173 -1.90 6.30 11.67
N GLY A 174 -0.94 5.71 12.38
CA GLY A 174 0.44 5.64 11.89
C GLY A 174 0.56 4.85 10.58
N TYR A 175 -0.40 3.98 10.27
CA TYR A 175 -0.48 3.32 8.97
C TYR A 175 -0.51 4.36 7.84
N ASP A 176 -1.38 5.37 7.93
CA ASP A 176 -1.51 6.39 6.88
C ASP A 176 -0.25 7.27 6.80
N LEU A 177 0.47 7.48 7.91
CA LEU A 177 1.72 8.24 7.93
C LEU A 177 2.91 7.45 7.37
N PHE A 178 3.09 6.20 7.80
CA PHE A 178 4.31 5.41 7.54
C PHE A 178 4.20 4.49 6.32
N LEU A 179 2.99 4.00 6.02
CA LEU A 179 2.65 3.00 5.00
C LEU A 179 1.48 3.46 4.09
N GLY A 180 1.22 4.76 4.06
CA GLY A 180 0.09 5.35 3.36
C GLY A 180 0.28 5.38 1.85
N LYS A 181 -0.66 6.03 1.17
CA LYS A 181 -0.59 6.28 -0.27
C LYS A 181 -0.85 7.74 -0.55
N ASP A 182 0.05 8.36 -1.31
CA ASP A 182 -0.12 9.73 -1.80
C ASP A 182 -0.62 9.73 -3.25
N GLY A 183 -1.81 10.26 -3.46
CA GLY A 183 -2.43 10.36 -4.78
C GLY A 183 -1.80 11.41 -5.70
N ASP A 184 -1.01 12.35 -5.19
CA ASP A 184 -0.38 13.39 -6.03
C ASP A 184 0.91 12.92 -6.70
N TYR A 185 1.55 11.92 -6.11
CA TYR A 185 2.76 11.32 -6.65
C TYR A 185 2.43 10.22 -7.66
N SER A 186 3.43 9.88 -8.46
CA SER A 186 3.32 8.86 -9.49
C SER A 186 4.59 8.03 -9.51
N LYS A 187 4.49 6.80 -10.02
CA LYS A 187 5.65 5.91 -10.07
C LYS A 187 6.66 6.37 -11.11
N ILE A 188 7.93 6.33 -10.72
CA ILE A 188 9.07 6.74 -11.54
C ILE A 188 10.08 5.61 -11.53
N LEU A 189 10.38 5.11 -12.73
CA LEU A 189 11.33 4.05 -12.97
C LEU A 189 12.62 4.62 -13.54
N THR A 190 13.75 3.96 -13.28
CA THR A 190 15.05 4.28 -13.89
C THR A 190 15.82 3.03 -14.27
N THR A 191 16.47 3.07 -15.42
CA THR A 191 17.46 2.07 -15.84
C THR A 191 18.77 2.28 -15.07
N ASN A 192 19.50 1.22 -14.72
CA ASN A 192 20.76 1.35 -13.97
C ASN A 192 22.03 1.23 -14.84
N VAL A 193 21.91 0.92 -16.13
CA VAL A 193 23.05 0.92 -17.06
C VAL A 193 23.31 2.34 -17.56
N ARG A 194 24.53 2.85 -17.34
CA ARG A 194 24.97 4.14 -17.86
C ARG A 194 25.37 4.00 -19.33
N LEU A 195 24.53 4.47 -20.25
CA LEU A 195 24.80 4.34 -21.68
C LEU A 195 25.79 5.43 -22.11
N ALA A 196 27.00 5.01 -22.50
CA ALA A 196 28.02 5.87 -23.07
C ALA A 196 28.01 5.82 -24.61
N ASP A 197 28.49 6.89 -25.24
CA ASP A 197 28.80 6.97 -26.66
C ASP A 197 29.96 6.02 -26.98
N GLN A 198 29.67 4.87 -27.60
CA GLN A 198 30.60 3.78 -27.88
C GLN A 198 31.46 4.03 -29.14
N THR A 199 31.43 5.23 -29.71
CA THR A 199 32.14 5.52 -30.98
C THR A 199 33.63 5.72 -30.83
N ARG A 200 34.14 6.06 -29.64
CA ARG A 200 35.56 6.32 -29.40
C ARG A 200 36.10 5.53 -28.21
N THR A 201 37.43 5.52 -28.02
CA THR A 201 38.10 4.69 -27.01
C THR A 201 38.56 5.45 -25.77
N ASP A 202 38.40 6.78 -25.75
CA ASP A 202 38.69 7.68 -24.61
C ASP A 202 37.60 7.63 -23.51
N ILE A 203 36.54 6.86 -23.72
CA ILE A 203 35.41 6.63 -22.80
C ILE A 203 35.89 6.23 -21.39
N SER A 204 37.03 5.54 -21.27
CA SER A 204 37.55 5.08 -19.96
C SER A 204 38.04 6.22 -19.05
N TYR A 205 38.41 7.39 -19.59
CA TYR A 205 38.93 8.51 -18.81
C TYR A 205 37.91 9.65 -18.63
N ALA A 206 37.02 9.86 -19.59
CA ALA A 206 35.94 10.83 -19.52
C ALA A 206 34.74 10.36 -20.38
N PRO A 207 33.92 9.41 -19.87
CA PRO A 207 32.83 8.86 -20.66
C PRO A 207 31.84 9.94 -21.04
N LYS A 208 31.62 10.11 -22.34
CA LYS A 208 30.53 10.93 -22.86
C LYS A 208 29.26 10.08 -22.86
N PHE A 209 28.35 10.36 -21.94
CA PHE A 209 27.06 9.68 -21.88
C PHE A 209 26.12 10.10 -23.01
N LEU A 210 25.22 9.19 -23.39
CA LEU A 210 24.19 9.49 -24.38
C LEU A 210 23.22 10.55 -23.84
N ASN A 211 22.73 11.40 -24.73
CA ASN A 211 21.67 12.37 -24.47
C ASN A 211 20.63 12.31 -25.60
N ASP A 212 19.59 13.13 -25.51
CA ASP A 212 18.48 13.18 -26.47
C ASP A 212 18.91 13.27 -27.95
N ASN A 213 20.02 13.95 -28.23
CA ASN A 213 20.53 14.16 -29.60
C ASN A 213 21.48 13.05 -30.07
N SER A 214 21.98 12.21 -29.17
CA SER A 214 22.78 11.04 -29.55
C SER A 214 21.97 10.10 -30.42
N LYS A 215 22.62 9.38 -31.34
CA LYS A 215 21.95 8.44 -32.26
C LYS A 215 22.18 6.99 -31.84
N ILE A 216 21.35 6.08 -32.32
CA ILE A 216 21.49 4.63 -32.06
C ILE A 216 22.87 4.11 -32.49
N LYS A 217 23.43 4.62 -33.59
CA LYS A 217 24.81 4.31 -33.99
C LYS A 217 25.85 4.71 -32.94
N ASN A 218 25.60 5.75 -32.14
CA ASN A 218 26.48 6.12 -31.03
C ASN A 218 26.39 5.15 -29.86
N MET A 219 25.20 4.61 -29.58
CA MET A 219 24.99 3.61 -28.53
C MET A 219 25.72 2.30 -28.82
N ILE A 220 25.73 1.87 -30.08
CA ILE A 220 26.40 0.62 -30.49
C ILE A 220 27.89 0.86 -30.75
N GLY A 221 28.22 1.93 -31.48
CA GLY A 221 29.59 2.38 -31.74
C GLY A 221 30.46 1.32 -32.39
N LEU A 222 31.68 1.14 -31.90
CA LEU A 222 32.65 0.19 -32.45
C LEU A 222 32.16 -1.27 -32.50
N ASN A 223 31.12 -1.62 -31.73
CA ASN A 223 30.57 -2.96 -31.67
C ASN A 223 29.83 -3.43 -32.93
N TYR A 224 29.66 -2.59 -33.95
CA TYR A 224 29.14 -3.03 -35.25
C TYR A 224 30.08 -4.00 -35.99
N ALA A 225 31.37 -4.03 -35.63
CA ALA A 225 32.34 -4.94 -36.23
C ALA A 225 33.13 -5.72 -35.16
N SER A 226 33.28 -7.03 -35.35
CA SER A 226 33.93 -7.92 -34.38
C SER A 226 35.46 -7.78 -34.34
N ASP A 227 36.07 -7.21 -35.38
CA ASP A 227 37.51 -6.91 -35.43
C ASP A 227 37.86 -5.61 -34.70
N SER A 228 36.87 -4.79 -34.34
CA SER A 228 37.04 -3.61 -33.50
C SER A 228 37.31 -4.00 -32.06
N VAL A 229 38.54 -3.76 -31.62
CA VAL A 229 39.01 -4.03 -30.27
C VAL A 229 39.59 -2.76 -29.67
N VAL A 230 39.11 -2.43 -28.47
CA VAL A 230 39.71 -1.41 -27.62
C VAL A 230 40.60 -2.12 -26.61
N ARG A 231 41.90 -1.81 -26.63
CA ARG A 231 42.85 -2.37 -25.67
C ARG A 231 42.77 -1.63 -24.34
N SER A 232 43.30 -2.26 -23.29
CA SER A 232 43.35 -1.70 -21.94
C SER A 232 44.13 -0.38 -21.82
N ASP A 233 45.02 -0.09 -22.78
CA ASP A 233 45.78 1.16 -22.89
C ASP A 233 45.01 2.27 -23.65
N GLY A 234 43.75 2.03 -24.01
CA GLY A 234 42.93 2.95 -24.80
C GLY A 234 43.25 2.95 -26.30
N SER A 235 44.25 2.16 -26.75
CA SER A 235 44.55 2.03 -28.17
C SER A 235 43.44 1.27 -28.88
N TYR A 236 43.05 1.81 -30.04
CA TYR A 236 42.06 1.23 -30.91
C TYR A 236 42.72 0.35 -31.98
N ASN A 237 42.15 -0.82 -32.24
CA ASN A 237 42.50 -1.66 -33.37
C ASN A 237 41.23 -2.18 -34.02
N GLY A 238 41.00 -1.87 -35.29
CA GLY A 238 39.83 -2.34 -36.02
C GLY A 238 39.68 -1.62 -37.34
N THR A 239 38.78 -2.12 -38.18
CA THR A 239 38.55 -1.54 -39.51
C THR A 239 37.57 -0.38 -39.52
N ILE A 240 36.72 -0.22 -38.51
CA ILE A 240 35.86 0.96 -38.36
C ILE A 240 36.74 2.16 -38.01
N ASN A 241 36.57 3.30 -38.68
CA ASN A 241 37.23 4.53 -38.29
C ASN A 241 36.31 5.39 -37.42
N PRO A 242 36.59 5.54 -36.12
CA PRO A 242 35.71 6.26 -35.19
C PRO A 242 35.51 7.75 -35.54
N ASP A 243 36.47 8.36 -36.22
CA ASP A 243 36.46 9.79 -36.54
C ASP A 243 35.65 10.13 -37.80
N TYR A 244 35.38 9.14 -38.66
CA TYR A 244 34.74 9.35 -39.96
C TYR A 244 33.48 8.51 -40.15
N ASP A 245 33.47 7.25 -39.69
CA ASP A 245 32.39 6.31 -40.02
C ASP A 245 31.10 6.60 -39.25
N PHE A 246 31.15 7.30 -38.11
CA PHE A 246 29.95 7.68 -37.36
C PHE A 246 29.40 9.06 -37.72
N LEU A 247 30.10 9.81 -38.57
CA LEU A 247 29.60 11.08 -39.06
C LEU A 247 28.35 10.87 -39.93
N ASP A 248 27.48 11.88 -39.97
CA ASP A 248 26.24 11.83 -40.75
C ASP A 248 26.48 11.84 -42.26
N ASN A 249 27.67 12.26 -42.70
CA ASN A 249 28.10 12.24 -44.09
C ASN A 249 28.82 10.93 -44.49
N SER A 250 28.95 9.97 -43.57
CA SER A 250 29.60 8.69 -43.86
C SER A 250 28.76 7.85 -44.83
N ASN A 251 29.43 6.98 -45.58
CA ASN A 251 28.79 6.03 -46.50
C ASN A 251 28.55 4.65 -45.88
N VAL A 252 28.76 4.51 -44.56
CA VAL A 252 28.58 3.23 -43.87
C VAL A 252 27.09 3.03 -43.56
N ASN A 253 26.53 1.95 -44.09
CA ASN A 253 25.13 1.59 -43.88
C ASN A 253 25.00 0.64 -42.68
N PHE A 254 25.02 1.20 -41.47
CA PHE A 254 24.89 0.45 -40.24
C PHE A 254 23.53 -0.25 -40.13
N PRO A 255 23.49 -1.54 -39.74
CA PRO A 255 22.25 -2.29 -39.61
C PRO A 255 21.32 -1.68 -38.54
N ASP A 256 20.02 -1.91 -38.71
CA ASP A 256 19.01 -1.54 -37.73
C ASP A 256 19.24 -2.25 -36.38
N THR A 257 18.85 -1.58 -35.30
CA THR A 257 18.84 -2.13 -33.94
C THR A 257 17.43 -2.53 -33.56
N TYR A 258 17.28 -3.76 -33.06
CA TYR A 258 16.03 -4.36 -32.64
C TYR A 258 15.89 -4.23 -31.13
N PHE A 259 14.76 -3.73 -30.66
CA PHE A 259 14.46 -3.55 -29.25
C PHE A 259 13.37 -4.54 -28.86
N PHE A 260 13.65 -5.31 -27.80
CA PHE A 260 12.72 -6.21 -27.15
C PHE A 260 12.38 -5.58 -25.80
N MET A 261 11.14 -5.13 -25.67
CA MET A 261 10.67 -4.42 -24.50
C MET A 261 9.48 -5.12 -23.87
N GLN A 262 9.45 -5.17 -22.55
CA GLN A 262 8.35 -5.73 -21.80
C GLN A 262 8.13 -4.95 -20.51
N GLY A 263 6.92 -5.04 -19.96
CA GLY A 263 6.58 -4.35 -18.75
C GLY A 263 5.07 -4.23 -18.54
N LYS A 264 4.68 -3.23 -17.75
CA LYS A 264 3.29 -2.97 -17.37
C LYS A 264 2.93 -1.52 -17.70
N LYS A 265 1.80 -1.33 -18.37
CA LYS A 265 1.29 0.00 -18.74
C LYS A 265 0.64 0.70 -17.54
N PRO A 266 0.38 2.02 -17.64
CA PRO A 266 -0.38 2.73 -16.62
C PRO A 266 -1.80 2.16 -16.37
N ASP A 267 -2.45 1.54 -17.35
CA ASP A 267 -3.74 0.88 -17.13
C ASP A 267 -3.62 -0.46 -16.36
N GLY A 268 -2.40 -0.87 -16.01
CA GLY A 268 -2.07 -2.10 -15.32
C GLY A 268 -2.06 -3.34 -16.21
N THR A 269 -2.24 -3.22 -17.53
CA THR A 269 -2.06 -4.34 -18.44
C THR A 269 -0.58 -4.58 -18.75
N THR A 270 -0.18 -5.84 -18.88
CA THR A 270 1.21 -6.20 -19.21
C THR A 270 1.37 -6.39 -20.71
N PHE A 271 2.54 -6.05 -21.21
CA PHE A 271 2.82 -6.08 -22.65
C PHE A 271 4.24 -6.53 -22.95
N THR A 272 4.42 -7.06 -24.14
CA THR A 272 5.70 -7.25 -24.82
C THR A 272 5.64 -6.53 -26.16
N SER A 273 6.76 -5.97 -26.57
CA SER A 273 6.89 -5.24 -27.83
C SER A 273 8.23 -5.49 -28.46
N LYS A 274 8.22 -5.70 -29.78
CA LYS A 274 9.43 -5.76 -30.59
C LYS A 274 9.32 -4.76 -31.71
N PHE A 275 10.29 -3.86 -31.79
CA PHE A 275 10.39 -2.87 -32.84
C PHE A 275 11.85 -2.69 -33.24
N LYS A 276 12.09 -2.19 -34.45
CA LYS A 276 13.44 -1.82 -34.90
C LYS A 276 13.56 -0.34 -35.16
N MET A 277 14.76 0.17 -35.02
CA MET A 277 15.07 1.56 -35.30
C MET A 277 16.35 1.67 -36.11
N SER A 278 16.36 2.64 -37.03
CA SER A 278 17.53 2.89 -37.86
C SER A 278 18.70 3.41 -37.03
N ALA A 279 19.92 3.11 -37.46
CA ALA A 279 21.14 3.56 -36.80
C ALA A 279 21.23 5.11 -36.68
N ASN A 280 20.54 5.86 -37.55
CA ASN A 280 20.52 7.33 -37.53
C ASN A 280 19.42 7.94 -36.65
N THR A 281 18.52 7.13 -36.10
CA THR A 281 17.48 7.62 -35.20
C THR A 281 18.10 8.12 -33.90
N THR A 282 17.61 9.26 -33.40
CA THR A 282 18.07 9.87 -32.15
C THR A 282 17.51 9.14 -30.92
N MET A 283 18.15 9.32 -29.76
CA MET A 283 17.62 8.84 -28.48
C MET A 283 16.27 9.47 -28.17
N ALA A 284 16.03 10.74 -28.54
CA ALA A 284 14.71 11.35 -28.45
C ALA A 284 13.64 10.56 -29.24
N GLY A 285 13.97 10.09 -30.45
CA GLY A 285 13.09 9.23 -31.23
C GLY A 285 12.85 7.86 -30.59
N LEU A 286 13.87 7.29 -29.93
CA LEU A 286 13.72 6.06 -29.14
C LEU A 286 12.81 6.28 -27.93
N MET A 287 12.97 7.39 -27.19
CA MET A 287 12.10 7.74 -26.06
C MET A 287 10.66 7.95 -26.49
N GLU A 288 10.44 8.61 -27.64
CA GLU A 288 9.10 8.74 -28.22
C GLU A 288 8.51 7.37 -28.56
N LYS A 289 9.31 6.46 -29.15
CA LYS A 289 8.89 5.09 -29.43
C LYS A 289 8.55 4.32 -28.17
N ILE A 290 9.40 4.34 -27.14
CA ILE A 290 9.15 3.72 -25.83
C ILE A 290 7.82 4.26 -25.26
N GLY A 291 7.62 5.58 -25.26
CA GLY A 291 6.38 6.20 -24.81
C GLY A 291 5.15 5.70 -25.59
N MET A 292 5.24 5.57 -26.92
CA MET A 292 4.16 5.02 -27.74
C MET A 292 3.84 3.57 -27.38
N GLU A 293 4.85 2.75 -27.05
CA GLU A 293 4.63 1.38 -26.62
C GLU A 293 3.92 1.30 -25.27
N PHE A 294 4.13 2.26 -24.37
CA PHE A 294 3.37 2.41 -23.13
C PHE A 294 1.93 2.91 -23.36
N GLY A 295 1.64 3.50 -24.51
CA GLY A 295 0.32 4.00 -24.88
C GLY A 295 0.24 5.50 -25.18
N ASN A 296 1.37 6.21 -25.26
CA ASN A 296 1.35 7.59 -25.72
C ASN A 296 0.83 7.66 -27.16
N THR A 297 0.04 8.69 -27.41
CA THR A 297 -0.44 9.06 -28.75
C THR A 297 0.01 10.48 -29.07
N LYS A 298 -0.26 10.95 -30.29
CA LYS A 298 0.07 12.33 -30.70
C LYS A 298 -0.59 13.40 -29.82
N THR A 299 -1.73 13.10 -29.21
CA THR A 299 -2.54 14.06 -28.42
C THR A 299 -2.51 13.78 -26.93
N THR A 300 -2.17 12.57 -26.50
CA THR A 300 -2.30 12.14 -25.11
C THR A 300 -1.04 11.41 -24.68
N LYS A 301 -0.41 11.90 -23.60
CA LYS A 301 0.70 11.21 -22.93
C LYS A 301 0.19 10.54 -21.66
N VAL A 302 0.49 9.26 -21.50
CA VAL A 302 0.25 8.46 -20.29
C VAL A 302 1.54 8.25 -19.50
N VAL A 303 2.70 8.30 -20.17
CA VAL A 303 4.02 8.29 -19.54
C VAL A 303 4.90 9.40 -20.11
N ASP A 304 5.86 9.84 -19.31
CA ASP A 304 6.96 10.70 -19.73
C ASP A 304 8.27 9.92 -19.69
N VAL A 305 8.98 9.89 -20.82
CA VAL A 305 10.25 9.17 -20.96
C VAL A 305 11.35 10.20 -21.17
N SER A 306 12.37 10.16 -20.33
CA SER A 306 13.51 11.08 -20.37
C SER A 306 14.82 10.31 -20.21
N ILE A 307 15.94 10.92 -20.58
CA ILE A 307 17.28 10.40 -20.32
C ILE A 307 18.01 11.36 -19.39
N ASN A 308 18.71 10.82 -18.38
CA ASN A 308 19.50 11.63 -17.46
C ASN A 308 20.92 11.87 -18.01
N ASN A 309 21.70 12.71 -17.31
CA ASN A 309 23.06 13.06 -17.73
C ASN A 309 24.05 11.87 -17.73
N ASP A 310 23.70 10.71 -17.18
CA ASP A 310 24.52 9.49 -17.19
C ASP A 310 24.05 8.49 -18.27
N GLY A 311 23.14 8.91 -19.16
CA GLY A 311 22.63 8.08 -20.25
C GLY A 311 21.64 7.00 -19.77
N GLN A 312 21.00 7.18 -18.61
CA GLN A 312 19.97 6.27 -18.11
C GLN A 312 18.58 6.81 -18.45
N PHE A 313 17.67 5.93 -18.85
CA PHE A 313 16.27 6.29 -19.07
C PHE A 313 15.50 6.34 -17.77
N ASN A 314 14.65 7.36 -17.65
CA ASN A 314 13.63 7.50 -16.64
C ASN A 314 12.25 7.42 -17.28
N ILE A 315 11.36 6.61 -16.72
CA ILE A 315 9.97 6.50 -17.14
C ILE A 315 9.08 6.93 -15.98
N LYS A 316 8.35 8.04 -16.15
CA LYS A 316 7.41 8.56 -15.16
C LYS A 316 5.98 8.31 -15.62
N ASP A 317 5.17 7.72 -14.75
CA ASP A 317 3.71 7.66 -14.97
C ASP A 317 3.12 9.07 -14.84
N LEU A 318 2.26 9.46 -15.78
CA LEU A 318 1.54 10.74 -15.72
C LEU A 318 0.14 10.61 -15.10
N THR A 319 -0.28 9.38 -14.81
CA THR A 319 -1.50 9.06 -14.07
C THR A 319 -1.22 9.17 -12.58
N LYS A 320 -1.76 10.22 -11.96
CA LYS A 320 -1.65 10.48 -10.52
C LYS A 320 -2.12 9.30 -9.66
N GLY A 321 -1.35 8.97 -8.62
CA GLY A 321 -1.66 7.89 -7.67
C GLY A 321 -1.52 6.48 -8.26
N ASN A 322 -1.02 6.35 -9.48
CA ASN A 322 -0.76 5.06 -10.11
C ASN A 322 0.65 4.57 -9.80
N GLN A 323 0.76 3.27 -9.51
CA GLN A 323 2.02 2.61 -9.15
C GLN A 323 2.24 1.28 -9.86
N THR A 324 1.51 1.06 -10.95
CA THR A 324 1.52 -0.23 -11.64
C THR A 324 2.56 -0.34 -12.74
N ILE A 325 3.15 0.76 -13.22
CA ILE A 325 4.09 0.69 -14.34
C ILE A 325 5.32 -0.16 -14.03
N ASP A 326 5.80 -0.85 -15.05
CA ASP A 326 7.07 -1.58 -15.03
C ASP A 326 7.77 -1.51 -16.39
N PHE A 327 9.10 -1.69 -16.42
CA PHE A 327 9.92 -1.56 -17.61
C PHE A 327 11.13 -2.49 -17.60
N HIS A 328 11.30 -3.25 -18.68
CA HIS A 328 12.54 -3.92 -19.03
C HIS A 328 12.73 -3.86 -20.55
N MET A 329 13.96 -3.62 -20.99
CA MET A 329 14.31 -3.56 -22.40
C MET A 329 15.70 -4.13 -22.64
N VAL A 330 15.85 -4.84 -23.75
CA VAL A 330 17.13 -5.28 -24.31
C VAL A 330 17.17 -4.92 -25.79
N ALA A 331 18.33 -4.48 -26.27
CA ALA A 331 18.54 -4.19 -27.68
C ALA A 331 19.56 -5.14 -28.30
N ALA A 332 19.33 -5.48 -29.56
CA ALA A 332 20.14 -6.39 -30.34
C ALA A 332 20.47 -5.78 -31.70
N THR A 333 21.75 -5.80 -32.06
CA THR A 333 22.23 -5.27 -33.34
C THR A 333 23.13 -6.29 -34.01
N SER A 334 22.96 -6.48 -35.32
CA SER A 334 23.81 -7.41 -36.07
C SER A 334 25.27 -6.93 -36.11
N VAL A 335 26.20 -7.87 -35.94
CA VAL A 335 27.64 -7.62 -35.95
C VAL A 335 28.25 -8.20 -37.23
N ALA A 336 29.07 -7.40 -37.91
CA ALA A 336 29.83 -7.84 -39.06
C ALA A 336 31.26 -8.26 -38.66
N PRO A 337 31.96 -9.09 -39.46
CA PRO A 337 33.35 -9.42 -39.20
C PRO A 337 34.29 -8.20 -39.20
N ASN A 338 34.02 -7.21 -40.05
CA ASN A 338 34.80 -5.99 -40.26
C ASN A 338 33.93 -4.89 -40.93
N ARG A 339 34.43 -3.65 -41.00
CA ARG A 339 33.77 -2.48 -41.62
C ARG A 339 33.24 -2.76 -43.02
N GLY A 340 34.01 -3.45 -43.87
CA GLY A 340 33.64 -3.73 -45.26
C GLY A 340 32.46 -4.68 -45.41
N ALA A 341 32.17 -5.47 -44.38
CA ALA A 341 31.04 -6.40 -44.33
C ALA A 341 29.81 -5.82 -43.60
N ILE A 342 29.87 -4.58 -43.11
CA ILE A 342 28.72 -3.91 -42.49
C ILE A 342 27.69 -3.61 -43.57
N ALA A 343 26.50 -4.18 -43.42
CA ALA A 343 25.35 -3.94 -44.27
C ALA A 343 24.06 -4.12 -43.46
N GLN A 344 22.93 -3.67 -44.02
CA GLN A 344 21.61 -3.95 -43.47
C GLN A 344 21.39 -5.46 -43.33
N ASN A 345 20.80 -5.86 -42.21
CA ASN A 345 20.61 -7.27 -41.86
C ASN A 345 19.25 -7.47 -41.18
N ASN A 346 18.49 -8.42 -41.73
CA ASN A 346 17.14 -8.76 -41.29
C ASN A 346 17.08 -10.08 -40.52
N ALA A 347 18.23 -10.66 -40.14
CA ALA A 347 18.28 -11.92 -39.40
C ALA A 347 17.50 -11.88 -38.08
N LEU A 348 17.41 -10.71 -37.46
CA LEU A 348 16.67 -10.48 -36.21
C LEU A 348 15.15 -10.33 -36.42
N ASP A 349 14.64 -10.18 -37.66
CA ASP A 349 13.19 -10.05 -37.92
C ASP A 349 12.41 -11.29 -37.43
N THR A 350 13.02 -12.48 -37.49
CA THR A 350 12.38 -13.75 -37.12
C THR A 350 12.56 -14.16 -35.65
N VAL A 351 13.36 -13.42 -34.88
CA VAL A 351 13.65 -13.73 -33.47
C VAL A 351 12.57 -13.10 -32.59
N ASN A 352 11.69 -13.91 -32.01
CA ASN A 352 10.48 -13.43 -31.31
C ASN A 352 10.40 -13.88 -29.83
N SER A 353 11.50 -14.39 -29.28
CA SER A 353 11.69 -14.69 -27.87
C SER A 353 13.10 -14.29 -27.42
N LEU A 354 13.29 -14.01 -26.14
CA LEU A 354 14.60 -13.77 -25.54
C LEU A 354 15.45 -15.03 -25.50
N GLU A 355 14.84 -16.22 -25.36
CA GLU A 355 15.55 -17.50 -25.47
C GLU A 355 16.19 -17.71 -26.86
N ASP A 356 15.47 -17.40 -27.94
CA ASP A 356 16.01 -17.45 -29.30
C ASP A 356 17.11 -16.40 -29.50
N LEU A 357 16.93 -15.21 -28.91
CA LEU A 357 17.90 -14.13 -28.97
C LEU A 357 19.19 -14.50 -28.22
N GLU A 358 19.07 -15.09 -27.04
CA GLU A 358 20.19 -15.60 -26.24
C GLU A 358 20.97 -16.67 -27.01
N THR A 359 20.25 -17.62 -27.61
CA THR A 359 20.85 -18.65 -28.47
C THR A 359 21.61 -18.03 -29.64
N MET A 360 21.10 -16.95 -30.23
CA MET A 360 21.79 -16.25 -31.32
C MET A 360 23.00 -15.46 -30.82
N ALA A 361 22.90 -14.78 -29.66
CA ALA A 361 23.96 -13.99 -29.05
C ALA A 361 25.16 -14.84 -28.62
N ASN A 362 24.89 -16.07 -28.16
CA ASN A 362 25.90 -17.02 -27.69
C ASN A 362 26.65 -17.77 -28.80
N LYS A 363 26.27 -17.59 -30.08
CA LYS A 363 26.99 -18.20 -31.22
C LYS A 363 28.39 -17.63 -31.36
N VAL A 364 29.35 -18.50 -31.69
CA VAL A 364 30.74 -18.14 -31.99
C VAL A 364 31.03 -18.39 -33.48
N PRO A 365 31.52 -17.40 -34.25
CA PRO A 365 31.81 -16.02 -33.85
C PRO A 365 30.52 -15.24 -33.53
N LYS A 366 30.64 -14.20 -32.68
CA LYS A 366 29.50 -13.35 -32.29
C LYS A 366 28.86 -12.71 -33.52
N LYS A 367 27.55 -12.95 -33.70
CA LYS A 367 26.76 -12.39 -34.81
C LYS A 367 25.89 -11.22 -34.40
N VAL A 368 25.70 -11.01 -33.10
CA VAL A 368 24.81 -10.00 -32.53
C VAL A 368 25.52 -9.37 -31.33
N HIS A 369 25.40 -8.05 -31.22
CA HIS A 369 25.77 -7.29 -30.06
C HIS A 369 24.51 -7.01 -29.25
N ILE A 370 24.60 -7.22 -27.93
CA ILE A 370 23.50 -7.02 -27.00
C ILE A 370 23.80 -5.76 -26.18
N THR A 371 22.85 -4.84 -26.16
CA THR A 371 22.87 -3.67 -25.29
C THR A 371 21.84 -3.85 -24.19
N GLU A 372 22.31 -3.86 -22.96
CA GLU A 372 21.49 -3.97 -21.75
C GLU A 372 21.15 -2.58 -21.20
N PHE A 373 19.95 -2.45 -20.64
CA PHE A 373 19.49 -1.23 -19.97
C PHE A 373 19.38 -1.43 -18.46
N VAL A 374 19.17 -2.68 -18.03
CA VAL A 374 19.06 -3.07 -16.64
C VAL A 374 20.01 -4.24 -16.37
N LYS A 375 20.68 -4.20 -15.22
CA LYS A 375 21.41 -5.35 -14.67
C LYS A 375 21.06 -5.56 -13.21
N SER A 376 21.19 -6.79 -12.74
CA SER A 376 21.09 -7.11 -11.33
C SER A 376 22.14 -8.13 -10.92
N LYS A 377 22.23 -8.38 -9.61
CA LYS A 377 23.01 -9.50 -9.04
C LYS A 377 22.11 -10.64 -8.57
N TYR A 378 20.86 -10.64 -9.00
CA TYR A 378 19.99 -11.77 -8.72
C TYR A 378 20.50 -13.00 -9.46
N THR A 379 19.94 -14.14 -9.08
CA THR A 379 20.15 -15.40 -9.79
C THR A 379 18.92 -15.76 -10.60
N ASP A 380 19.13 -16.25 -11.81
CA ASP A 380 18.08 -16.79 -12.67
C ASP A 380 17.46 -18.07 -12.06
N LYS A 381 16.45 -18.63 -12.72
CA LYS A 381 15.80 -19.88 -12.32
C LYS A 381 16.77 -21.06 -12.17
N ASP A 382 17.84 -21.10 -12.96
CA ASP A 382 18.83 -22.19 -13.00
C ASP A 382 19.96 -22.01 -11.96
N GLY A 383 20.06 -20.82 -11.36
CA GLY A 383 21.04 -20.45 -10.34
C GLY A 383 22.27 -19.70 -10.88
N ASN A 384 22.27 -19.27 -12.15
CA ASN A 384 23.32 -18.43 -12.71
C ASN A 384 23.03 -16.95 -12.42
N ALA A 385 24.02 -16.07 -12.63
CA ALA A 385 23.78 -14.63 -12.55
C ALA A 385 22.83 -14.20 -13.67
N THR A 386 21.80 -13.40 -13.34
CA THR A 386 20.85 -12.89 -14.33
C THR A 386 21.55 -12.11 -15.42
N ASN A 387 21.08 -12.25 -16.65
CA ASN A 387 21.57 -11.50 -17.81
C ASN A 387 20.42 -10.72 -18.49
N ALA A 388 20.69 -10.21 -19.70
CA ALA A 388 19.75 -9.42 -20.50
C ALA A 388 18.43 -10.15 -20.86
N PHE A 389 18.41 -11.47 -20.80
CA PHE A 389 17.34 -12.34 -21.25
C PHE A 389 16.44 -12.81 -20.09
N ASP A 390 16.93 -12.67 -18.86
CA ASP A 390 16.18 -13.00 -17.65
C ASP A 390 15.34 -11.81 -17.22
N TYR A 391 14.02 -11.87 -17.45
CA TYR A 391 13.09 -10.86 -16.93
C TYR A 391 12.37 -11.34 -15.67
N ASP A 392 11.39 -12.23 -15.79
CA ASP A 392 10.56 -12.72 -14.68
C ASP A 392 10.99 -14.11 -14.16
N LYS A 393 11.99 -14.73 -14.79
CA LYS A 393 12.56 -16.03 -14.42
C LYS A 393 13.68 -15.89 -13.37
N VAL A 394 13.43 -15.11 -12.32
CA VAL A 394 14.44 -14.71 -11.33
C VAL A 394 14.09 -15.26 -9.94
N ARG A 395 15.08 -15.81 -9.23
CA ARG A 395 14.92 -16.35 -7.86
C ARG A 395 14.74 -15.24 -6.83
N PHE A 396 13.91 -15.53 -5.82
CA PHE A 396 13.75 -14.65 -4.67
C PHE A 396 15.10 -14.40 -4.00
N GLU A 397 15.30 -13.18 -3.53
CA GLU A 397 16.54 -12.77 -2.91
C GLU A 397 16.67 -13.39 -1.53
N ARG A 398 17.80 -14.03 -1.24
CA ARG A 398 18.07 -14.61 0.06
C ARG A 398 18.70 -13.59 0.99
N LYS A 399 18.05 -13.36 2.13
CA LYS A 399 18.54 -12.54 3.24
C LYS A 399 18.50 -13.38 4.52
N ASP A 400 19.64 -13.94 4.88
CA ASP A 400 19.78 -14.83 6.06
C ASP A 400 18.77 -16.00 6.04
N ASN A 401 17.82 -16.02 6.98
CA ASN A 401 16.77 -17.03 7.07
C ASN A 401 15.51 -16.68 6.26
N GLU A 402 15.51 -15.59 5.52
CA GLU A 402 14.38 -15.14 4.71
C GLU A 402 14.69 -15.18 3.20
N LEU A 403 13.64 -15.43 2.40
CA LEU A 403 13.63 -15.17 0.97
C LEU A 403 12.61 -14.08 0.67
N ILE A 404 13.04 -13.05 -0.06
CA ILE A 404 12.25 -11.85 -0.32
C ILE A 404 12.08 -11.70 -1.83
N ALA A 405 10.84 -11.56 -2.27
CA ALA A 405 10.51 -11.18 -3.64
C ALA A 405 10.80 -9.69 -3.85
N ASN A 406 11.32 -9.30 -5.02
CA ASN A 406 11.70 -7.91 -5.25
C ASN A 406 10.55 -7.01 -5.72
N LEU A 407 9.44 -7.57 -6.19
CA LEU A 407 8.33 -6.81 -6.76
C LEU A 407 7.14 -6.70 -5.79
N PRO A 408 6.76 -5.48 -5.40
CA PRO A 408 5.51 -5.21 -4.69
C PRO A 408 4.27 -5.69 -5.45
N GLN A 409 3.37 -6.38 -4.74
CA GLN A 409 2.06 -6.73 -5.28
C GLN A 409 1.07 -5.62 -4.98
N VAL A 410 0.44 -5.08 -6.02
CA VAL A 410 -0.42 -3.90 -5.91
C VAL A 410 -1.77 -4.18 -6.56
N ALA A 411 -2.84 -4.02 -5.78
CA ALA A 411 -4.20 -4.11 -6.29
C ALA A 411 -4.49 -2.95 -7.25
N ARG A 412 -4.91 -3.26 -8.49
CA ARG A 412 -5.01 -2.25 -9.56
C ARG A 412 -6.07 -1.18 -9.31
N ARG A 413 -7.19 -1.55 -8.68
CA ARG A 413 -8.33 -0.65 -8.44
C ARG A 413 -8.04 0.36 -7.33
N THR A 414 -7.42 -0.10 -6.26
CA THR A 414 -7.13 0.75 -5.09
C THR A 414 -5.73 1.37 -5.17
N GLY A 415 -4.81 0.72 -5.88
CA GLY A 415 -3.40 1.04 -5.85
C GLY A 415 -2.80 0.88 -4.45
N GLU A 416 -3.37 0.01 -3.63
CA GLU A 416 -2.84 -0.36 -2.32
C GLU A 416 -2.01 -1.64 -2.45
N TYR A 417 -1.06 -1.84 -1.54
CA TYR A 417 -0.33 -3.09 -1.45
C TYR A 417 -1.27 -4.25 -1.14
N ALA A 418 -1.01 -5.40 -1.75
CA ALA A 418 -1.77 -6.61 -1.55
C ALA A 418 -1.60 -7.12 -0.11
N THR A 419 -2.65 -7.75 0.40
CA THR A 419 -2.68 -8.47 1.68
C THR A 419 -2.92 -9.95 1.41
N ASP A 420 -2.77 -10.80 2.44
CA ASP A 420 -3.07 -12.23 2.35
C ASP A 420 -4.45 -12.53 1.75
N GLN A 421 -5.44 -11.65 1.97
CA GLN A 421 -6.82 -11.81 1.47
C GLN A 421 -7.04 -11.26 0.06
N THR A 422 -6.09 -10.51 -0.48
CA THR A 422 -6.17 -9.96 -1.83
C THR A 422 -6.22 -11.10 -2.85
N LYS A 423 -7.12 -10.98 -3.83
CA LYS A 423 -7.27 -11.96 -4.91
C LYS A 423 -6.17 -11.77 -5.95
N LEU A 424 -5.67 -12.84 -6.55
CA LEU A 424 -4.64 -12.74 -7.61
C LEU A 424 -5.15 -11.96 -8.83
N SER A 425 -6.45 -12.09 -9.15
CA SER A 425 -7.08 -11.38 -10.26
C SER A 425 -6.99 -9.86 -10.10
N GLU A 426 -7.05 -9.33 -8.87
CA GLU A 426 -6.98 -7.88 -8.57
C GLU A 426 -5.61 -7.26 -8.81
N VAL A 427 -4.54 -8.07 -8.81
CA VAL A 427 -3.15 -7.62 -9.04
C VAL A 427 -2.68 -7.94 -10.46
N SER A 428 -3.31 -8.93 -11.10
CA SER A 428 -2.92 -9.48 -12.40
C SER A 428 -2.78 -8.44 -13.52
N GLY A 429 -1.85 -8.69 -14.44
CA GLY A 429 -1.61 -7.90 -15.65
C GLY A 429 -2.65 -8.06 -16.78
N THR A 430 -3.80 -8.68 -16.50
CA THR A 430 -4.81 -9.02 -17.52
C THR A 430 -5.64 -7.80 -17.95
N LYS A 431 -6.23 -7.86 -19.14
CA LYS A 431 -7.18 -6.82 -19.57
C LYS A 431 -8.51 -6.96 -18.80
N GLU A 432 -9.16 -5.85 -18.51
CA GLU A 432 -10.53 -5.87 -17.99
C GLU A 432 -11.45 -6.66 -18.91
N SER A 433 -12.26 -7.53 -18.34
CA SER A 433 -13.35 -8.20 -19.02
C SER A 433 -14.67 -7.49 -18.70
N TYR A 434 -15.38 -7.08 -19.75
CA TYR A 434 -16.73 -6.50 -19.62
C TYR A 434 -17.83 -7.57 -19.69
N ASP A 435 -17.48 -8.85 -19.76
CA ASP A 435 -18.45 -9.93 -19.67
C ASP A 435 -19.01 -10.00 -18.26
N ARG A 436 -20.30 -9.64 -18.17
CA ARG A 436 -21.05 -9.53 -16.93
C ARG A 436 -21.27 -10.89 -16.25
N ASN A 437 -21.12 -12.01 -16.95
CA ASN A 437 -21.34 -13.37 -16.44
C ASN A 437 -20.05 -14.21 -16.44
N LEU A 438 -18.89 -13.56 -16.25
CA LEU A 438 -17.56 -14.19 -16.27
C LEU A 438 -17.48 -15.47 -15.44
N TYR A 439 -18.09 -15.46 -14.24
CA TYR A 439 -18.20 -16.62 -13.36
C TYR A 439 -19.69 -16.95 -13.09
N PRO A 440 -20.21 -18.11 -13.56
CA PRO A 440 -21.66 -18.42 -13.55
C PRO A 440 -22.37 -18.48 -12.19
N LYS A 441 -21.63 -18.39 -11.06
CA LYS A 441 -22.18 -18.52 -9.70
C LYS A 441 -22.28 -17.21 -8.91
N ASP A 442 -21.80 -16.09 -9.44
CA ASP A 442 -21.90 -14.81 -8.74
C ASP A 442 -23.30 -14.20 -8.88
N VAL A 443 -24.19 -14.59 -7.96
CA VAL A 443 -25.58 -14.09 -7.89
C VAL A 443 -25.63 -12.63 -7.42
N ASP A 444 -24.54 -12.05 -6.91
CA ASP A 444 -24.46 -10.63 -6.55
C ASP A 444 -23.79 -9.81 -7.66
N ALA A 445 -24.61 -9.07 -8.39
CA ALA A 445 -24.19 -8.14 -9.43
C ALA A 445 -23.13 -7.10 -8.98
N ARG A 446 -22.90 -6.95 -7.67
CA ARG A 446 -21.94 -6.02 -7.05
C ARG A 446 -20.56 -6.64 -6.78
N LYS A 447 -20.39 -7.96 -6.91
CA LYS A 447 -19.12 -8.69 -6.70
C LYS A 447 -18.47 -9.17 -8.01
N ARG A 448 -18.89 -8.64 -9.16
CA ARG A 448 -18.39 -9.06 -10.47
C ARG A 448 -16.90 -8.79 -10.59
N GLU A 449 -16.12 -9.83 -10.79
CA GLU A 449 -14.69 -9.68 -11.05
C GLU A 449 -14.44 -9.06 -12.40
N LEU A 450 -13.61 -8.02 -12.40
CA LEU A 450 -13.27 -7.26 -13.60
C LEU A 450 -12.11 -7.89 -14.38
N PHE A 451 -11.29 -8.73 -13.75
CA PHE A 451 -10.05 -9.25 -14.31
C PHE A 451 -10.10 -10.76 -14.44
N ASN A 452 -10.07 -11.27 -15.67
CA ASN A 452 -10.12 -12.71 -15.92
C ASN A 452 -8.70 -13.29 -15.96
N ILE A 453 -8.39 -14.20 -15.03
CA ILE A 453 -7.12 -14.96 -15.00
C ILE A 453 -7.28 -16.44 -15.40
N ASP A 454 -8.41 -16.82 -16.00
CA ASP A 454 -8.65 -18.15 -16.54
C ASP A 454 -7.64 -18.50 -17.64
N ASN A 455 -7.31 -19.79 -17.72
CA ASN A 455 -6.32 -20.39 -18.58
C ASN A 455 -4.90 -19.83 -18.38
N GLN A 456 -4.63 -19.05 -17.33
CA GLN A 456 -3.28 -18.65 -16.97
C GLN A 456 -2.61 -19.73 -16.12
N GLU A 457 -1.29 -19.74 -16.10
CA GLU A 457 -0.51 -20.75 -15.36
C GLU A 457 0.71 -20.09 -14.73
N ILE A 458 0.95 -20.41 -13.45
CA ILE A 458 2.15 -19.99 -12.71
C ILE A 458 3.05 -21.22 -12.57
N ASN A 459 4.29 -21.10 -13.02
CA ASN A 459 5.34 -22.07 -12.73
C ASN A 459 6.06 -21.67 -11.45
N LEU A 460 6.18 -22.61 -10.52
CA LEU A 460 6.94 -22.45 -9.29
C LEU A 460 8.01 -23.53 -9.22
N GLN A 461 9.23 -23.11 -8.89
CA GLN A 461 10.34 -24.01 -8.61
C GLN A 461 10.81 -23.76 -7.19
N VAL A 462 10.71 -24.77 -6.34
CA VAL A 462 11.05 -24.69 -4.93
C VAL A 462 12.08 -25.75 -4.57
N LYS A 463 13.23 -25.34 -4.07
CA LYS A 463 14.16 -26.22 -3.36
C LYS A 463 13.83 -26.11 -1.87
N SER A 464 13.44 -27.22 -1.25
CA SER A 464 12.97 -27.23 0.13
C SER A 464 14.09 -27.20 1.17
N ILE A 465 13.70 -27.14 2.45
CA ILE A 465 14.60 -27.21 3.60
C ILE A 465 15.50 -28.46 3.59
N THR A 466 15.00 -29.59 3.07
CA THR A 466 15.77 -30.85 2.93
C THR A 466 16.57 -30.92 1.61
N GLY A 467 16.36 -29.99 0.69
CA GLY A 467 17.01 -29.95 -0.62
C GLY A 467 16.24 -30.67 -1.74
N THR A 468 15.04 -31.19 -1.46
CA THR A 468 14.14 -31.74 -2.48
C THR A 468 13.71 -30.60 -3.42
N LYS A 469 13.79 -30.83 -4.72
CA LYS A 469 13.30 -29.88 -5.73
C LYS A 469 11.85 -30.20 -6.07
N TYR A 470 11.00 -29.20 -6.03
CA TYR A 470 9.60 -29.28 -6.45
C TYR A 470 9.40 -28.37 -7.66
N ASP A 471 8.94 -28.96 -8.76
CA ASP A 471 8.42 -28.26 -9.92
C ASP A 471 6.89 -28.29 -9.83
N ILE A 472 6.28 -27.13 -9.68
CA ILE A 472 4.85 -26.96 -9.43
C ILE A 472 4.24 -26.09 -10.52
N LYS A 473 3.16 -26.54 -11.14
CA LYS A 473 2.37 -25.80 -12.12
C LYS A 473 1.01 -25.49 -11.54
N VAL A 474 0.77 -24.24 -11.16
CA VAL A 474 -0.53 -23.77 -10.68
C VAL A 474 -1.35 -23.35 -11.89
N LYS A 475 -2.34 -24.15 -12.25
CA LYS A 475 -3.22 -23.96 -13.39
C LYS A 475 -4.49 -23.25 -12.93
N MET A 476 -4.70 -22.04 -13.45
CA MET A 476 -5.98 -21.36 -13.32
C MET A 476 -7.00 -22.13 -14.18
N GLY A 477 -8.25 -22.22 -13.72
CA GLY A 477 -9.32 -22.96 -14.41
C GLY A 477 -9.55 -22.51 -15.86
N THR A 478 -10.36 -23.24 -16.61
CA THR A 478 -10.64 -22.93 -18.02
C THR A 478 -11.78 -21.92 -18.20
N ALA A 479 -11.61 -20.97 -19.13
CA ALA A 479 -12.64 -19.99 -19.46
C ALA A 479 -13.83 -20.63 -20.20
N GLY A 480 -15.06 -20.31 -19.79
CA GLY A 480 -16.28 -20.61 -20.57
C GLY A 480 -16.70 -22.09 -20.67
N GLY A 481 -16.09 -23.01 -19.91
CA GLY A 481 -16.45 -24.43 -19.87
C GLY A 481 -16.31 -25.00 -18.45
N THR A 482 -17.23 -25.90 -18.06
CA THR A 482 -17.32 -26.64 -16.77
C THR A 482 -16.35 -26.16 -15.67
N ASN A 483 -16.85 -25.39 -14.69
CA ASN A 483 -16.15 -24.81 -13.53
C ASN A 483 -14.98 -25.69 -13.03
N THR A 484 -13.78 -25.50 -13.59
CA THR A 484 -12.60 -26.25 -13.18
C THR A 484 -11.93 -25.44 -12.07
N PRO A 485 -11.76 -26.00 -10.85
CA PRO A 485 -11.11 -25.30 -9.76
C PRO A 485 -9.63 -25.05 -10.07
N VAL A 486 -9.00 -24.15 -9.31
CA VAL A 486 -7.55 -24.00 -9.34
C VAL A 486 -6.91 -25.30 -8.87
N GLN A 487 -6.02 -25.84 -9.70
CA GLN A 487 -5.28 -27.05 -9.43
C GLN A 487 -3.79 -26.77 -9.54
N PHE A 488 -2.99 -27.47 -8.76
CA PHE A 488 -1.55 -27.45 -8.89
C PHE A 488 -1.01 -28.86 -9.13
N GLU A 489 -0.22 -28.99 -10.18
CA GLU A 489 0.48 -30.21 -10.53
C GLU A 489 1.89 -30.14 -9.95
N ILE A 490 2.27 -31.13 -9.15
CA ILE A 490 3.55 -31.16 -8.44
C ILE A 490 4.36 -32.37 -8.85
N THR A 491 5.63 -32.13 -9.17
CA THR A 491 6.67 -33.14 -9.35
C THR A 491 7.77 -32.90 -8.33
N SER A 492 8.21 -33.92 -7.62
CA SER A 492 9.32 -33.81 -6.66
C SER A 492 10.53 -34.60 -7.12
N THR A 493 11.72 -34.04 -6.92
CA THR A 493 13.01 -34.67 -7.21
C THR A 493 13.87 -34.60 -5.95
N PRO A 494 13.99 -35.70 -5.19
CA PRO A 494 14.87 -35.77 -4.03
C PRO A 494 16.33 -35.50 -4.41
N PRO A 495 17.20 -35.06 -3.49
CA PRO A 495 18.61 -34.86 -3.76
C PRO A 495 19.28 -36.13 -4.31
N GLY A 496 19.79 -36.07 -5.54
CA GLY A 496 20.40 -37.21 -6.23
C GLY A 496 19.44 -38.32 -6.69
N GLY A 497 18.13 -38.10 -6.57
CA GLY A 497 17.07 -39.02 -7.01
C GLY A 497 16.51 -38.69 -8.40
N THR A 498 15.58 -39.51 -8.87
CA THR A 498 14.80 -39.26 -10.09
C THR A 498 13.51 -38.51 -9.79
N PRO A 499 12.96 -37.73 -10.74
CA PRO A 499 11.67 -37.07 -10.58
C PRO A 499 10.54 -38.06 -10.30
N SER A 500 9.61 -37.69 -9.40
CA SER A 500 8.38 -38.43 -9.13
C SER A 500 7.43 -38.36 -10.33
N ALA A 501 6.41 -39.23 -10.35
CA ALA A 501 5.27 -39.01 -11.23
C ALA A 501 4.55 -37.69 -10.83
N PRO A 502 4.04 -36.91 -11.80
CA PRO A 502 3.24 -35.72 -11.50
C PRO A 502 1.99 -36.06 -10.69
N ARG A 503 1.70 -35.28 -9.65
CA ARG A 503 0.48 -35.39 -8.84
C ARG A 503 -0.34 -34.11 -8.98
N THR A 504 -1.63 -34.22 -9.23
CA THR A 504 -2.54 -33.07 -9.28
C THR A 504 -3.27 -32.92 -7.96
N LEU A 505 -3.26 -31.71 -7.41
CA LEU A 505 -3.90 -31.35 -6.16
C LEU A 505 -4.82 -30.14 -6.37
N THR A 506 -5.95 -30.12 -5.66
CA THR A 506 -6.90 -29.00 -5.70
C THR A 506 -6.62 -28.01 -4.58
N VAL A 507 -6.84 -26.72 -4.84
CA VAL A 507 -6.81 -25.68 -3.80
C VAL A 507 -8.19 -25.58 -3.15
N TYR A 508 -8.21 -25.49 -1.83
CA TYR A 508 -9.44 -25.44 -1.03
C TYR A 508 -9.62 -24.12 -0.30
N ASN A 509 -10.88 -23.79 -0.03
CA ASN A 509 -11.31 -22.70 0.83
C ASN A 509 -12.37 -23.23 1.82
N SER A 510 -12.70 -22.44 2.84
CA SER A 510 -13.68 -22.80 3.85
C SER A 510 -14.34 -21.56 4.42
N ASP A 511 -15.65 -21.63 4.62
CA ASP A 511 -16.45 -20.62 5.30
C ASP A 511 -17.38 -21.27 6.35
N GLU A 512 -18.34 -20.51 6.86
CA GLU A 512 -19.35 -20.99 7.81
C GLU A 512 -20.25 -22.11 7.25
N PHE A 513 -20.30 -22.28 5.92
CA PHE A 513 -21.14 -23.25 5.21
C PHE A 513 -20.40 -24.52 4.78
N GLY A 514 -19.08 -24.58 4.97
CA GLY A 514 -18.28 -25.80 4.81
C GLY A 514 -17.01 -25.60 3.99
N SER A 515 -16.37 -26.71 3.60
CA SER A 515 -15.23 -26.69 2.69
C SER A 515 -15.70 -26.59 1.23
N TYR A 516 -14.96 -25.87 0.40
CA TYR A 516 -15.23 -25.80 -1.03
C TYR A 516 -13.93 -25.67 -1.83
N ARG A 517 -14.00 -26.02 -3.11
CA ARG A 517 -12.86 -25.89 -4.02
C ARG A 517 -12.72 -24.44 -4.46
N THR A 518 -11.50 -23.96 -4.54
CA THR A 518 -11.19 -22.60 -4.94
C THR A 518 -11.21 -22.48 -6.46
N TYR A 519 -11.88 -21.46 -6.97
CA TYR A 519 -11.87 -21.11 -8.39
C TYR A 519 -10.93 -19.93 -8.64
N ALA A 520 -10.60 -19.69 -9.92
CA ALA A 520 -9.67 -18.62 -10.31
C ALA A 520 -10.08 -17.25 -9.76
N SER A 521 -11.38 -17.01 -9.64
CA SER A 521 -11.95 -15.81 -9.02
C SER A 521 -11.57 -15.65 -7.55
N ASP A 522 -11.70 -16.71 -6.77
CA ASP A 522 -11.53 -16.65 -5.32
C ASP A 522 -10.13 -17.02 -4.85
N PHE A 523 -9.17 -17.16 -5.78
CA PHE A 523 -7.81 -17.55 -5.46
C PHE A 523 -7.03 -16.37 -4.88
N THR A 524 -6.63 -16.49 -3.61
CA THR A 524 -5.97 -15.42 -2.84
C THR A 524 -4.46 -15.62 -2.72
N TYR A 525 -3.75 -14.53 -2.39
CA TYR A 525 -2.32 -14.58 -2.08
C TYR A 525 -2.02 -15.54 -0.92
N ARG A 526 -2.88 -15.62 0.10
CA ARG A 526 -2.74 -16.60 1.19
C ARG A 526 -2.62 -18.02 0.65
N GLN A 527 -3.47 -18.41 -0.29
CA GLN A 527 -3.49 -19.76 -0.84
C GLN A 527 -2.28 -20.03 -1.74
N LEU A 528 -1.85 -19.05 -2.53
CA LEU A 528 -0.59 -19.16 -3.29
C LEU A 528 0.62 -19.34 -2.36
N MET A 529 0.71 -18.51 -1.32
CA MET A 529 1.77 -18.57 -0.32
C MET A 529 1.76 -19.88 0.47
N ASP A 530 0.58 -20.42 0.75
CA ASP A 530 0.41 -21.74 1.36
C ASP A 530 1.01 -22.86 0.49
N ILE A 531 0.82 -22.83 -0.84
CA ILE A 531 1.44 -23.79 -1.77
C ILE A 531 2.97 -23.69 -1.71
N VAL A 532 3.51 -22.46 -1.74
CA VAL A 532 4.96 -22.21 -1.65
C VAL A 532 5.51 -22.74 -0.33
N ALA A 533 4.85 -22.43 0.79
CA ALA A 533 5.29 -22.83 2.12
C ALA A 533 5.24 -24.36 2.30
N MET A 534 4.20 -25.03 1.79
CA MET A 534 4.10 -26.50 1.83
C MET A 534 5.25 -27.16 1.05
N ALA A 535 5.56 -26.65 -0.14
CA ALA A 535 6.69 -27.16 -0.93
C ALA A 535 8.04 -26.87 -0.26
N ALA A 536 8.23 -25.66 0.27
CA ALA A 536 9.46 -25.26 0.93
C ALA A 536 9.73 -26.06 2.22
N SER A 537 8.67 -26.51 2.90
CA SER A 537 8.76 -27.29 4.15
C SER A 537 8.70 -28.81 3.97
N ASP A 538 8.63 -29.32 2.74
CA ASP A 538 8.42 -30.75 2.42
C ASP A 538 7.08 -31.34 2.93
N ASN A 539 6.14 -30.51 3.33
CA ASN A 539 4.83 -30.93 3.83
C ASN A 539 3.76 -30.85 2.74
N ILE A 540 3.92 -31.64 1.68
CA ILE A 540 2.93 -31.71 0.59
C ILE A 540 1.72 -32.58 1.00
N PRO A 541 0.47 -32.13 0.75
CA PRO A 541 -0.73 -32.91 1.05
C PRO A 541 -0.74 -34.29 0.37
N ASN A 542 -1.29 -35.30 1.05
CA ASN A 542 -1.56 -36.61 0.49
C ASN A 542 -3.05 -36.97 0.66
N PRO A 543 -3.93 -36.46 -0.23
CA PRO A 543 -5.36 -36.69 -0.11
C PRO A 543 -5.71 -38.18 -0.29
N PRO A 544 -6.65 -38.72 0.51
CA PRO A 544 -7.06 -40.13 0.45
C PRO A 544 -7.90 -40.49 -0.79
N HIS A 545 -8.46 -39.49 -1.48
CA HIS A 545 -9.29 -39.68 -2.66
C HIS A 545 -8.75 -38.91 -3.87
N ALA A 546 -8.97 -39.48 -5.06
CA ALA A 546 -8.65 -38.82 -6.32
C ALA A 546 -9.45 -37.50 -6.46
N GLU A 547 -8.79 -36.50 -7.02
CA GLU A 547 -9.37 -35.18 -7.27
C GLU A 547 -10.19 -35.20 -8.56
N ASP A 548 -11.51 -35.36 -8.45
CA ASP A 548 -12.41 -35.48 -9.61
C ASP A 548 -13.24 -34.20 -9.84
N ALA A 549 -13.50 -33.82 -11.09
CA ALA A 549 -14.21 -32.59 -11.46
C ALA A 549 -15.75 -32.61 -11.25
N ASN A 550 -16.33 -33.70 -10.75
CA ASN A 550 -17.79 -33.85 -10.66
C ASN A 550 -18.42 -33.04 -9.51
N PHE A 551 -19.69 -32.69 -9.73
CA PHE A 551 -20.49 -31.85 -8.84
C PHE A 551 -21.27 -32.67 -7.80
N ASP A 552 -20.92 -32.40 -6.53
CA ASP A 552 -21.82 -32.20 -5.38
C ASP A 552 -22.85 -33.30 -5.06
N THR A 553 -22.55 -34.56 -5.32
CA THR A 553 -23.23 -35.65 -4.59
C THR A 553 -22.83 -35.63 -3.10
N ASP A 554 -23.68 -36.12 -2.21
CA ASP A 554 -23.35 -36.19 -0.77
C ASP A 554 -22.07 -36.99 -0.50
N ILE A 555 -21.79 -38.00 -1.34
CA ILE A 555 -20.55 -38.80 -1.30
C ILE A 555 -19.33 -37.94 -1.69
N GLU A 556 -19.45 -37.09 -2.69
CA GLU A 556 -18.38 -36.19 -3.12
C GLU A 556 -18.09 -35.10 -2.07
N LYS A 557 -19.11 -34.61 -1.36
CA LYS A 557 -18.91 -33.69 -0.21
C LYS A 557 -18.05 -34.32 0.88
N VAL A 558 -18.35 -35.57 1.27
CA VAL A 558 -17.56 -36.29 2.27
C VAL A 558 -16.12 -36.51 1.83
N LYS A 559 -15.91 -36.97 0.59
CA LYS A 559 -14.54 -37.15 0.04
C LYS A 559 -13.77 -35.84 -0.03
N ARG A 560 -14.44 -34.75 -0.40
CA ARG A 560 -13.88 -33.39 -0.43
C ARG A 560 -13.45 -32.95 0.97
N ASP A 561 -14.28 -33.15 1.98
CA ASP A 561 -13.95 -32.82 3.37
C ASP A 561 -12.74 -33.64 3.87
N GLN A 562 -12.64 -34.91 3.48
CA GLN A 562 -11.47 -35.75 3.78
C GLN A 562 -10.19 -35.24 3.11
N ASN A 563 -10.26 -34.85 1.83
CA ASN A 563 -9.13 -34.24 1.12
C ASN A 563 -8.74 -32.88 1.73
N TYR A 564 -9.72 -32.05 2.09
CA TYR A 564 -9.51 -30.77 2.77
C TYR A 564 -8.84 -30.95 4.13
N ASN A 565 -9.21 -31.98 4.90
CA ASN A 565 -8.55 -32.28 6.17
C ASN A 565 -7.07 -32.65 5.98
N ALA A 566 -6.73 -33.44 4.94
CA ALA A 566 -5.33 -33.74 4.62
C ALA A 566 -4.54 -32.47 4.22
N TYR A 567 -5.18 -31.55 3.49
CA TYR A 567 -4.63 -30.25 3.15
C TYR A 567 -4.38 -29.39 4.40
N LYS A 568 -5.35 -29.30 5.30
CA LYS A 568 -5.24 -28.56 6.57
C LYS A 568 -4.16 -29.12 7.49
N GLU A 569 -4.02 -30.45 7.54
CA GLU A 569 -2.96 -31.11 8.30
C GLU A 569 -1.56 -30.71 7.76
N ALA A 570 -1.39 -30.74 6.44
CA ALA A 570 -0.15 -30.31 5.78
C ALA A 570 0.20 -28.83 6.08
N LEU A 571 -0.79 -27.94 6.03
CA LEU A 571 -0.61 -26.53 6.40
C LEU A 571 -0.23 -26.36 7.88
N SER A 572 -0.87 -27.12 8.77
CA SER A 572 -0.57 -27.05 10.19
C SER A 572 0.88 -27.45 10.50
N LYS A 573 1.41 -28.47 9.80
CA LYS A 573 2.82 -28.88 9.90
C LYS A 573 3.75 -27.81 9.34
N THR A 574 3.39 -27.24 8.20
CA THR A 574 4.16 -26.19 7.51
C THR A 574 4.42 -24.98 8.40
N LYS A 575 3.39 -24.46 9.09
CA LYS A 575 3.49 -23.23 9.91
C LYS A 575 4.55 -23.29 11.02
N GLY A 576 4.89 -24.50 11.49
CA GLY A 576 5.93 -24.72 12.49
C GLY A 576 7.35 -24.61 11.92
N THR A 577 7.54 -24.80 10.62
CA THR A 577 8.86 -24.86 9.97
C THR A 577 9.12 -23.68 9.04
N VAL A 578 8.14 -23.33 8.20
CA VAL A 578 8.26 -22.28 7.17
C VAL A 578 7.00 -21.44 7.21
N GLU A 579 7.17 -20.13 7.13
CA GLU A 579 6.08 -19.19 7.01
C GLU A 579 6.25 -18.36 5.75
N THR A 580 5.14 -18.02 5.09
CA THR A 580 5.15 -17.12 3.94
C THR A 580 4.04 -16.09 4.15
N THR A 581 4.41 -14.82 4.02
CA THR A 581 3.57 -13.65 4.28
C THR A 581 3.86 -12.56 3.25
N LEU A 582 2.97 -11.58 3.14
CA LEU A 582 3.30 -10.33 2.47
C LEU A 582 3.87 -9.33 3.49
N ASP A 583 4.94 -8.63 3.10
CA ASP A 583 5.47 -7.52 3.90
C ASP A 583 4.64 -6.25 3.74
N ASP A 584 5.03 -5.18 4.44
CA ASP A 584 4.33 -3.89 4.43
C ASP A 584 4.33 -3.20 3.04
N ARG A 585 5.12 -3.71 2.07
CA ARG A 585 5.14 -3.29 0.66
C ARG A 585 4.42 -4.29 -0.25
N GLY A 586 3.67 -5.24 0.31
CA GLY A 586 3.01 -6.29 -0.46
C GLY A 586 3.98 -7.21 -1.19
N ARG A 587 5.25 -7.32 -0.77
CA ARG A 587 6.22 -8.26 -1.33
C ARG A 587 6.11 -9.58 -0.61
N MET A 588 6.25 -10.68 -1.34
CA MET A 588 6.28 -12.00 -0.73
C MET A 588 7.58 -12.21 0.06
N VAL A 589 7.42 -12.58 1.33
CA VAL A 589 8.52 -12.95 2.22
C VAL A 589 8.27 -14.36 2.74
N LEU A 590 9.26 -15.22 2.56
CA LEU A 590 9.30 -16.56 3.13
C LEU A 590 10.34 -16.59 4.24
N THR A 591 9.94 -17.00 5.43
CA THR A 591 10.81 -17.11 6.60
C THR A 591 11.00 -18.57 6.99
N ASP A 592 12.25 -19.02 7.01
CA ASP A 592 12.67 -20.30 7.57
C ASP A 592 12.82 -20.16 9.09
N LYS A 593 12.01 -20.91 9.86
CA LYS A 593 12.03 -20.90 11.33
C LYS A 593 13.02 -21.91 11.91
N THR A 594 13.65 -22.73 11.06
CA THR A 594 14.50 -23.86 11.46
C THR A 594 15.98 -23.55 11.38
N LYS A 595 16.39 -22.61 10.52
CA LYS A 595 17.80 -22.26 10.28
C LYS A 595 18.03 -20.76 10.31
N SER A 596 19.21 -20.33 10.77
CA SER A 596 19.62 -18.91 10.73
C SER A 596 19.99 -18.44 9.32
N VAL A 597 20.40 -19.35 8.43
CA VAL A 597 20.61 -19.08 7.01
C VAL A 597 19.88 -20.17 6.23
N THR A 598 18.91 -19.78 5.43
CA THR A 598 18.09 -20.73 4.69
C THR A 598 18.82 -21.26 3.45
N ASN A 599 18.55 -22.51 3.12
CA ASN A 599 18.94 -23.17 1.88
C ASN A 599 17.75 -23.35 0.91
N ILE A 600 16.59 -22.81 1.29
CA ILE A 600 15.41 -22.78 0.44
C ILE A 600 15.72 -21.89 -0.76
N GLU A 601 15.25 -22.27 -1.94
CA GLU A 601 15.31 -21.45 -3.15
C GLU A 601 13.92 -21.45 -3.78
N VAL A 602 13.41 -20.28 -4.18
CA VAL A 602 12.07 -20.13 -4.79
C VAL A 602 12.18 -19.29 -6.05
N THR A 603 11.59 -19.78 -7.14
CA THR A 603 11.35 -19.02 -8.38
C THR A 603 9.89 -19.14 -8.76
N MET A 604 9.27 -18.04 -9.20
CA MET A 604 7.87 -18.01 -9.63
C MET A 604 7.73 -17.12 -10.87
N HIS A 605 7.17 -17.65 -11.95
CA HIS A 605 7.00 -16.91 -13.21
C HIS A 605 5.73 -17.34 -13.94
N ASP A 606 5.24 -16.47 -14.84
CA ASP A 606 4.15 -16.78 -15.75
C ASP A 606 4.60 -17.80 -16.81
N ALA A 607 3.83 -18.87 -17.00
CA ALA A 607 4.19 -19.95 -17.91
C ALA A 607 3.66 -19.74 -19.34
N LYS A 608 2.70 -18.85 -19.55
CA LYS A 608 1.88 -18.81 -20.78
C LYS A 608 2.22 -17.66 -21.71
N ASN A 609 2.46 -16.50 -21.15
CA ASN A 609 2.60 -15.23 -21.85
C ASN A 609 4.03 -14.69 -21.78
N SER A 610 4.81 -15.09 -20.77
CA SER A 610 6.22 -14.68 -20.62
C SER A 610 7.00 -14.92 -21.91
N ASP A 611 7.87 -13.96 -22.24
CA ASP A 611 8.88 -14.04 -23.30
C ASP A 611 8.37 -14.24 -24.74
N LYS A 612 7.21 -13.66 -25.08
CA LYS A 612 6.62 -13.73 -26.43
C LYS A 612 6.49 -12.36 -27.07
N PHE A 613 7.29 -12.09 -28.09
CA PHE A 613 7.32 -10.80 -28.79
C PHE A 613 6.64 -10.91 -30.16
N ASP A 614 5.38 -10.48 -30.24
CA ASP A 614 4.56 -10.63 -31.46
C ASP A 614 4.68 -9.42 -32.41
N GLY A 615 4.78 -8.20 -31.88
CA GLY A 615 4.88 -6.96 -32.66
C GLY A 615 4.87 -5.71 -31.78
N ASP A 616 4.61 -4.54 -32.36
CA ASP A 616 4.63 -3.24 -31.67
C ASP A 616 3.23 -2.63 -31.42
N SER A 617 3.17 -1.47 -30.75
CA SER A 617 1.89 -0.81 -30.40
C SER A 617 1.08 -0.34 -31.61
N THR A 618 1.66 -0.33 -32.81
CA THR A 618 0.98 0.04 -34.05
C THR A 618 0.32 -1.15 -34.75
N GLY A 619 0.50 -2.36 -34.21
CA GLY A 619 -0.03 -3.58 -34.81
C GLY A 619 0.82 -4.13 -35.96
N ARG A 620 2.12 -3.82 -35.95
CA ARG A 620 3.07 -4.24 -36.99
C ARG A 620 4.25 -5.02 -36.43
N ASP A 621 4.78 -5.93 -37.24
CA ASP A 621 6.06 -6.60 -36.98
C ASP A 621 7.25 -5.73 -37.43
N THR A 622 8.47 -6.21 -37.21
CA THR A 622 9.69 -5.50 -37.62
C THR A 622 9.92 -5.51 -39.14
N ALA A 623 9.22 -6.36 -39.90
CA ALA A 623 9.20 -6.34 -41.36
C ALA A 623 8.18 -5.34 -41.94
N GLY A 624 7.32 -4.76 -41.10
CA GLY A 624 6.29 -3.78 -41.47
C GLY A 624 4.93 -4.40 -41.84
N ASN A 625 4.75 -5.70 -41.67
CA ASN A 625 3.49 -6.40 -41.90
C ASN A 625 2.48 -6.04 -40.82
N ALA A 626 1.23 -5.79 -41.22
CA ALA A 626 0.13 -5.58 -40.27
C ALA A 626 -0.40 -6.90 -39.70
N GLY A 627 -1.08 -6.84 -38.55
CA GLY A 627 -1.70 -8.00 -37.90
C GLY A 627 -0.88 -8.56 -36.73
N HIS A 628 0.14 -7.83 -36.30
CA HIS A 628 1.06 -8.19 -35.22
C HIS A 628 0.94 -7.17 -34.08
N PRO A 629 -0.10 -7.25 -33.24
CA PRO A 629 -0.23 -6.37 -32.07
C PRO A 629 0.88 -6.62 -31.06
N GLN A 630 1.03 -5.70 -30.10
CA GLN A 630 1.81 -5.99 -28.90
C GLN A 630 1.37 -7.31 -28.26
N GLY A 631 2.36 -8.09 -27.84
CA GLY A 631 2.10 -9.31 -27.09
C GLY A 631 1.59 -9.02 -25.68
N LYS A 632 0.99 -10.03 -25.06
CA LYS A 632 0.56 -9.99 -23.66
C LYS A 632 1.80 -10.38 -22.85
N GLY A 633 2.33 -9.48 -22.04
CA GLY A 633 3.51 -9.77 -21.22
C GLY A 633 3.21 -10.76 -20.10
N SER A 634 4.16 -10.93 -19.17
CA SER A 634 3.96 -11.75 -17.97
C SER A 634 2.74 -11.23 -17.19
N VAL A 635 1.73 -12.08 -16.93
CA VAL A 635 0.51 -11.65 -16.22
C VAL A 635 0.72 -11.67 -14.71
N PHE A 636 1.58 -12.58 -14.25
CA PHE A 636 1.95 -12.76 -12.85
C PHE A 636 3.45 -12.52 -12.69
N SER A 637 3.76 -11.47 -11.95
CA SER A 637 5.14 -11.05 -11.70
C SER A 637 5.36 -10.95 -10.21
N PHE A 638 6.35 -11.68 -9.71
CA PHE A 638 6.72 -11.68 -8.29
C PHE A 638 8.15 -11.18 -8.09
N ASN A 639 9.04 -11.52 -9.03
CA ASN A 639 10.43 -11.16 -8.94
C ASN A 639 11.01 -10.96 -10.34
N GLU A 640 11.54 -9.77 -10.61
CA GLU A 640 11.90 -9.35 -11.97
C GLU A 640 13.27 -8.66 -12.03
N ASN A 641 13.99 -8.84 -13.13
CA ASN A 641 15.16 -8.02 -13.49
C ASN A 641 14.73 -6.74 -14.23
N ASN A 642 13.86 -5.96 -13.61
CA ASN A 642 13.22 -4.78 -14.20
C ASN A 642 13.93 -3.45 -13.86
N ALA A 643 13.45 -2.32 -14.35
CA ALA A 643 13.95 -1.02 -13.94
C ALA A 643 13.78 -0.78 -12.43
N LEU A 644 14.65 0.05 -11.86
CA LEU A 644 14.59 0.42 -10.45
C LEU A 644 13.49 1.45 -10.24
N THR A 645 12.80 1.39 -9.11
CA THR A 645 11.81 2.40 -8.72
C THR A 645 12.50 3.53 -7.94
N ILE A 646 12.51 4.74 -8.50
CA ILE A 646 12.98 5.95 -7.80
C ILE A 646 11.93 6.42 -6.80
N ASP A 647 10.68 6.46 -7.23
CA ASP A 647 9.56 6.94 -6.42
C ASP A 647 8.28 6.21 -6.82
N GLU A 648 7.34 6.13 -5.89
CA GLU A 648 6.04 5.48 -6.05
C GLU A 648 4.99 6.08 -5.09
N PRO A 649 3.71 6.15 -5.44
CA PRO A 649 2.64 6.69 -4.58
C PRO A 649 2.59 6.14 -3.16
N SER A 650 2.82 4.85 -2.96
CA SER A 650 2.79 4.26 -1.61
C SER A 650 4.05 4.61 -0.83
N THR A 651 3.91 4.93 0.46
CA THR A 651 5.01 5.29 1.35
C THR A 651 5.46 4.09 2.18
N SER A 652 6.74 4.06 2.54
CA SER A 652 7.31 3.05 3.44
C SER A 652 8.50 3.68 4.15
N VAL A 653 8.19 4.65 5.01
CA VAL A 653 9.14 5.69 5.47
C VAL A 653 10.45 5.09 5.99
N PHE A 654 10.38 4.17 6.96
CA PHE A 654 11.60 3.67 7.62
C PHE A 654 12.48 2.79 6.71
N GLN A 655 11.84 1.98 5.85
CA GLN A 655 12.57 1.16 4.89
C GLN A 655 13.18 2.02 3.77
N ASP A 656 12.49 3.08 3.36
CA ASP A 656 13.04 4.06 2.41
C ASP A 656 14.27 4.74 3.01
N LEU A 657 14.18 5.23 4.26
CA LEU A 657 15.33 5.84 4.96
C LEU A 657 16.52 4.87 5.08
N ASP A 658 16.29 3.58 5.28
CA ASP A 658 17.37 2.57 5.28
C ASP A 658 18.07 2.45 3.92
N ASN A 659 17.29 2.41 2.85
CA ASN A 659 17.85 2.37 1.48
C ASN A 659 18.67 3.63 1.19
N MET A 660 18.24 4.79 1.69
CA MET A 660 18.96 6.07 1.57
C MET A 660 20.27 6.07 2.38
N ILE A 661 20.25 5.57 3.63
CA ILE A 661 21.45 5.42 4.46
C ILE A 661 22.47 4.52 3.76
N GLU A 662 22.02 3.41 3.17
CA GLU A 662 22.91 2.49 2.47
C GLU A 662 23.48 3.12 1.20
N ALA A 663 22.70 3.89 0.45
CA ALA A 663 23.19 4.66 -0.69
C ALA A 663 24.33 5.62 -0.30
N VAL A 664 24.16 6.35 0.82
CA VAL A 664 25.19 7.24 1.38
C VAL A 664 26.41 6.45 1.84
N ARG A 665 26.21 5.38 2.62
CA ARG A 665 27.29 4.54 3.15
C ARG A 665 28.17 3.96 2.05
N LYS A 666 27.57 3.57 0.92
CA LYS A 666 28.29 3.02 -0.24
C LYS A 666 28.80 4.10 -1.21
N GLY A 667 28.36 5.34 -1.06
CA GLY A 667 28.75 6.45 -1.94
C GLY A 667 28.12 6.39 -3.33
N TYR A 668 26.96 5.77 -3.45
CA TYR A 668 26.25 5.69 -4.73
C TYR A 668 25.58 7.02 -5.02
N TYR A 669 26.14 7.82 -5.94
CA TYR A 669 25.51 9.07 -6.34
C TYR A 669 24.21 8.84 -7.12
N ARG A 670 24.24 7.87 -8.05
CA ARG A 670 23.13 7.40 -8.89
C ARG A 670 23.19 5.90 -9.04
N ALA A 671 22.13 5.30 -9.55
CA ALA A 671 22.08 3.90 -9.93
C ALA A 671 23.29 3.51 -10.80
N ASP A 672 23.86 2.34 -10.54
CA ASP A 672 25.02 1.84 -11.26
C ASP A 672 24.98 0.31 -11.35
N ALA A 673 24.78 -0.17 -12.58
CA ALA A 673 24.72 -1.58 -12.93
C ALA A 673 25.96 -2.39 -12.49
N ASN A 674 27.14 -1.75 -12.38
CA ASN A 674 28.40 -2.42 -12.04
C ASN A 674 28.75 -2.32 -10.55
N SER A 675 27.92 -1.66 -9.75
CA SER A 675 28.18 -1.46 -8.32
C SER A 675 28.03 -2.75 -7.51
N ASN A 676 28.35 -2.67 -6.20
CA ASN A 676 28.15 -3.82 -5.32
C ASN A 676 26.68 -4.17 -5.14
N ASP A 677 25.79 -3.18 -5.24
CA ASP A 677 24.34 -3.32 -5.18
C ASP A 677 23.69 -2.54 -6.35
N PRO A 678 23.55 -3.19 -7.53
CA PRO A 678 23.00 -2.56 -8.72
C PRO A 678 21.55 -2.10 -8.60
N ARG A 679 20.81 -2.54 -7.57
CA ARG A 679 19.39 -2.24 -7.37
C ARG A 679 19.16 -0.99 -6.54
N ASN A 680 20.23 -0.36 -6.05
CA ASN A 680 20.16 0.91 -5.35
C ASN A 680 20.06 2.08 -6.33
N THR A 681 19.10 2.98 -6.12
CA THR A 681 18.87 4.17 -6.97
C THR A 681 19.90 5.29 -6.76
N GLY A 682 20.74 5.17 -5.73
CA GLY A 682 21.71 6.18 -5.31
C GLY A 682 21.08 7.38 -4.60
N MET A 683 21.94 8.30 -4.15
CA MET A 683 21.58 9.50 -3.39
C MET A 683 20.63 10.44 -4.16
N GLN A 684 20.73 10.54 -5.48
CA GLN A 684 19.80 11.35 -6.28
C GLN A 684 18.37 10.81 -6.25
N GLY A 685 18.19 9.49 -6.44
CA GLY A 685 16.88 8.87 -6.32
C GLY A 685 16.34 8.93 -4.88
N ALA A 686 17.22 8.75 -3.89
CA ALA A 686 16.92 8.93 -2.48
C ALA A 686 16.38 10.32 -2.15
N LEU A 687 17.00 11.39 -2.68
CA LEU A 687 16.53 12.76 -2.45
C LEU A 687 15.13 13.00 -3.03
N GLN A 688 14.87 12.48 -4.24
CA GLN A 688 13.54 12.58 -4.85
C GLN A 688 12.48 11.84 -4.04
N ARG A 689 12.81 10.63 -3.56
CA ARG A 689 11.93 9.87 -2.67
C ARG A 689 11.70 10.59 -1.33
N LEU A 690 12.74 11.19 -0.76
CA LEU A 690 12.65 11.90 0.51
C LEU A 690 11.79 13.17 0.42
N ASP A 691 11.84 13.87 -0.71
CA ASP A 691 10.95 15.01 -0.98
C ASP A 691 9.48 14.59 -0.94
N HIS A 692 9.15 13.43 -1.52
CA HIS A 692 7.82 12.83 -1.40
C HIS A 692 7.47 12.51 0.07
N LEU A 693 8.36 11.85 0.82
CA LEU A 693 8.07 11.52 2.22
C LEU A 693 7.85 12.76 3.10
N ILE A 694 8.57 13.86 2.84
CA ILE A 694 8.37 15.15 3.54
C ILE A 694 7.03 15.77 3.16
N ASP A 695 6.64 15.79 1.88
CA ASP A 695 5.33 16.31 1.46
C ASP A 695 4.18 15.46 2.04
N HIS A 696 4.33 14.15 2.07
CA HIS A 696 3.36 13.23 2.69
C HIS A 696 3.19 13.50 4.20
N ALA A 697 4.29 13.64 4.93
CA ALA A 697 4.24 14.02 6.35
C ALA A 697 3.55 15.38 6.56
N ASN A 698 3.82 16.35 5.68
CA ASN A 698 3.18 17.66 5.67
C ASN A 698 1.67 17.61 5.41
N LYS A 699 1.22 16.71 4.54
CA LYS A 699 -0.22 16.47 4.30
C LYS A 699 -0.92 15.90 5.51
N GLU A 700 -0.31 14.90 6.17
CA GLU A 700 -0.87 14.34 7.40
C GLU A 700 -0.83 15.36 8.57
N LEU A 701 0.20 16.21 8.64
CA LEU A 701 0.26 17.34 9.57
C LEU A 701 -0.89 18.34 9.31
N THR A 702 -1.12 18.71 8.06
CA THR A 702 -2.22 19.60 7.67
C THR A 702 -3.59 19.01 8.05
N LYS A 703 -3.75 17.70 7.87
CA LYS A 703 -4.97 16.96 8.20
C LYS A 703 -5.24 16.93 9.71
N ILE A 704 -4.25 16.62 10.55
CA ILE A 704 -4.43 16.67 12.01
C ILE A 704 -4.66 18.10 12.50
N GLY A 705 -3.99 19.10 11.92
CA GLY A 705 -4.20 20.50 12.26
C GLY A 705 -5.61 21.00 11.93
N SER A 706 -6.19 20.52 10.82
CA SER A 706 -7.60 20.75 10.48
C SER A 706 -8.56 20.11 11.50
N GLN A 707 -8.33 18.82 11.83
CA GLN A 707 -9.13 18.10 12.83
C GLN A 707 -9.06 18.75 14.21
N SER A 708 -7.86 19.15 14.66
CA SER A 708 -7.63 19.84 15.93
C SER A 708 -8.43 21.15 16.03
N ARG A 709 -8.45 21.95 14.94
CA ARG A 709 -9.25 23.18 14.87
C ARG A 709 -10.75 22.89 14.92
N LEU A 710 -11.22 21.89 14.19
CA LEU A 710 -12.63 21.49 14.20
C LEU A 710 -13.08 21.01 15.59
N LEU A 711 -12.27 20.20 16.26
CA LEU A 711 -12.53 19.72 17.62
C LEU A 711 -12.54 20.87 18.63
N THR A 712 -11.60 21.82 18.49
CA THR A 712 -11.54 23.01 19.36
C THR A 712 -12.79 23.86 19.19
N ALA A 713 -13.20 24.16 17.96
CA ALA A 713 -14.43 24.91 17.69
C ALA A 713 -15.70 24.18 18.20
N THR A 714 -15.73 22.85 18.07
CA THR A 714 -16.83 22.01 18.57
C THR A 714 -16.91 22.06 20.10
N LYS A 715 -15.75 21.97 20.78
CA LYS A 715 -15.66 22.10 22.24
C LYS A 715 -16.16 23.47 22.69
N GLU A 716 -15.66 24.55 22.11
CA GLU A 716 -16.05 25.92 22.43
C GLU A 716 -17.56 26.15 22.23
N ARG A 717 -18.11 25.64 21.11
CA ARG A 717 -19.55 25.69 20.86
C ARG A 717 -20.36 24.94 21.91
N ALA A 718 -19.93 23.73 22.27
CA ALA A 718 -20.60 22.93 23.30
C ALA A 718 -20.52 23.59 24.68
N GLU A 719 -19.41 24.25 25.01
CA GLU A 719 -19.24 25.06 26.23
C GLU A 719 -20.24 26.22 26.26
N VAL A 720 -20.36 26.97 25.15
CA VAL A 720 -21.34 28.07 25.04
C VAL A 720 -22.78 27.56 25.13
N MET A 721 -23.11 26.47 24.43
CA MET A 721 -24.45 25.88 24.48
C MET A 721 -24.78 25.38 25.89
N LYS A 722 -23.81 24.78 26.59
CA LYS A 722 -23.97 24.33 27.98
C LYS A 722 -24.33 25.50 28.88
N VAL A 723 -23.61 26.62 28.76
CA VAL A 723 -23.90 27.83 29.54
C VAL A 723 -25.29 28.37 29.21
N ASN A 724 -25.68 28.43 27.94
CA ASN A 724 -27.01 28.90 27.54
C ASN A 724 -28.13 28.01 28.08
N VAL A 725 -27.99 26.68 27.98
CA VAL A 725 -28.97 25.71 28.52
C VAL A 725 -29.07 25.84 30.04
N GLN A 726 -27.94 26.04 30.73
CA GLN A 726 -27.92 26.28 32.18
C GLN A 726 -28.62 27.60 32.55
N THR A 727 -28.41 28.68 31.79
CA THR A 727 -29.11 29.96 31.99
C THR A 727 -30.61 29.80 31.79
N VAL A 728 -31.05 29.18 30.68
CA VAL A 728 -32.48 28.94 30.42
C VAL A 728 -33.09 28.03 31.50
N LYS A 729 -32.35 27.01 31.96
CA LYS A 729 -32.79 26.16 33.07
C LYS A 729 -33.01 27.00 34.32
N ASN A 730 -32.06 27.84 34.68
CA ASN A 730 -32.15 28.74 35.82
C ASN A 730 -33.34 29.71 35.69
N ASP A 731 -33.57 30.32 34.52
CA ASP A 731 -34.74 31.18 34.28
C ASP A 731 -36.09 30.44 34.47
N VAL A 732 -36.12 29.13 34.19
CA VAL A 732 -37.32 28.29 34.33
C VAL A 732 -37.53 27.81 35.77
N ILE A 733 -36.45 27.44 36.47
CA ILE A 733 -36.52 26.77 37.77
C ILE A 733 -36.26 27.71 38.95
N ASP A 734 -35.57 28.83 38.79
CA ASP A 734 -35.21 29.71 39.89
C ASP A 734 -36.44 30.46 40.40
N ALA A 735 -36.51 30.60 41.73
CA ALA A 735 -37.53 31.40 42.38
C ALA A 735 -37.14 32.88 42.31
N ASP A 736 -38.08 33.75 41.90
CA ASP A 736 -37.95 35.19 42.15
C ASP A 736 -37.98 35.39 43.67
N TYR A 737 -36.83 35.75 44.23
CA TYR A 737 -36.66 35.94 45.67
C TYR A 737 -37.58 37.03 46.23
N ALA A 738 -37.81 38.11 45.48
CA ALA A 738 -38.67 39.21 45.92
C ALA A 738 -40.14 38.76 45.94
N GLU A 739 -40.61 38.11 44.87
CA GLU A 739 -41.97 37.57 44.81
C GLU A 739 -42.20 36.48 45.87
N SER A 740 -41.23 35.58 46.04
CA SER A 740 -41.30 34.48 47.01
C SER A 740 -41.29 34.98 48.45
N TYR A 741 -40.50 36.01 48.75
CA TYR A 741 -40.49 36.68 50.05
C TYR A 741 -41.82 37.39 50.35
N LEU A 742 -42.39 38.09 49.37
CA LEU A 742 -43.70 38.74 49.50
C LEU A 742 -44.80 37.70 49.75
N LYS A 743 -44.80 36.58 49.00
CA LYS A 743 -45.73 35.46 49.18
C LYS A 743 -45.57 34.80 50.54
N PHE A 744 -44.34 34.53 50.98
CA PHE A 744 -44.06 33.97 52.31
C PHE A 744 -44.58 34.89 53.42
N THR A 745 -44.34 36.20 53.30
CA THR A 745 -44.82 37.20 54.26
C THR A 745 -46.35 37.21 54.30
N GLN A 746 -47.01 37.28 53.15
CA GLN A 746 -48.48 37.26 53.06
C GLN A 746 -49.09 35.97 53.63
N LEU A 747 -48.53 34.80 53.30
CA LEU A 747 -49.00 33.50 53.80
C LEU A 747 -48.73 33.34 55.29
N SER A 748 -47.61 33.85 55.79
CA SER A 748 -47.29 33.84 57.23
C SER A 748 -48.26 34.71 58.03
N LEU A 749 -48.58 35.91 57.53
CA LEU A 749 -49.60 36.77 58.14
C LEU A 749 -50.98 36.09 58.12
N SER A 750 -51.38 35.49 56.99
CA SER A 750 -52.67 34.79 56.87
C SER A 750 -52.73 33.56 57.78
N TYR A 751 -51.64 32.79 57.88
CA TYR A 751 -51.49 31.68 58.81
C TYR A 751 -51.66 32.11 60.27
N GLN A 752 -50.98 33.19 60.69
CA GLN A 752 -51.12 33.77 62.03
C GLN A 752 -52.55 34.25 62.30
N ALA A 753 -53.17 34.94 61.34
CA ALA A 753 -54.55 35.40 61.45
C ALA A 753 -55.56 34.23 61.57
N THR A 754 -55.36 33.15 60.79
CA THR A 754 -56.21 31.95 60.84
C THR A 754 -56.02 31.19 62.16
N LEU A 755 -54.79 31.13 62.68
CA LEU A 755 -54.49 30.56 64.01
C LEU A 755 -55.21 31.33 65.12
N GLN A 756 -55.17 32.67 65.08
CA GLN A 756 -55.90 33.53 66.03
C GLN A 756 -57.42 33.40 65.90
N ALA A 757 -57.95 33.30 64.68
CA ALA A 757 -59.37 33.09 64.41
C ALA A 757 -59.85 31.72 64.90
N SER A 758 -59.08 30.66 64.65
CA SER A 758 -59.32 29.29 65.16
C SER A 758 -59.33 29.26 66.69
N ALA A 759 -58.37 29.93 67.33
CA ALA A 759 -58.32 30.06 68.78
C ALA A 759 -59.57 30.77 69.36
N LYS A 760 -60.05 31.83 68.72
CA LYS A 760 -61.29 32.54 69.11
C LYS A 760 -62.57 31.72 68.86
N ILE A 761 -62.64 30.96 67.76
CA ILE A 761 -63.77 30.06 67.45
C ILE A 761 -63.84 28.90 68.46
N ASN A 762 -62.69 28.32 68.84
CA ASN A 762 -62.62 27.33 69.91
C ASN A 762 -63.09 27.88 71.27
N GLN A 763 -62.74 29.13 71.61
CA GLN A 763 -63.23 29.80 72.82
C GLN A 763 -64.76 30.01 72.78
N LEU A 764 -65.33 30.40 71.64
CA LEU A 764 -66.79 30.56 71.46
C LEU A 764 -67.55 29.21 71.45
N SER A 765 -66.92 28.13 70.96
CA SER A 765 -67.48 26.78 71.01
C SER A 765 -67.51 26.22 72.44
N LEU A 766 -66.49 26.51 73.25
CA LEU A 766 -66.45 26.11 74.67
C LEU A 766 -67.49 26.88 75.48
N LEU A 767 -67.66 28.18 75.21
CA LEU A 767 -68.65 29.03 75.87
C LEU A 767 -70.09 28.63 75.54
N ASN A 768 -70.37 28.12 74.33
CA ASN A 768 -71.68 27.57 73.93
C ASN A 768 -71.91 26.10 74.35
N TYR A 769 -70.90 25.42 74.89
CA TYR A 769 -71.05 24.10 75.51
C TYR A 769 -71.29 24.21 77.02
N LEU A 770 -70.98 25.39 77.59
CA LEU A 770 -71.15 25.73 79.01
C LEU A 770 -72.40 26.57 79.32
N ASN A 771 -73.16 26.95 78.29
CA ASN A 771 -74.55 27.44 78.39
C ASN A 771 -75.45 26.39 77.75
#